data_AF-A0A3D4EAI8-F1
#
_entry.id   AF-A0A3D4EAI8-F1
#
_cell.length_a   1.000
_cell.length_b   1.000
_cell.length_c   1.000
_cell.angle_alpha   90.00
_cell.angle_beta   90.00
_cell.angle_gamma   90.00
#
_symmetry.space_group_name_H-M   'P 1'
#
loop_
_entity.id
_entity.type
_entity.pdbx_description
1 polymer ?
#
loop_
_entity_poly.entity_id
_entity_poly.type
_entity_poly.pdbx_seq_one_letter_code
_entity_poly.pdbx_strand_id
1 'polypeptide(L)'
;MKSLRLSIVTALSLMAVSFQANAGEWIRINQVGYLPDASKVAVYVSNDKEPHVIESFSVVDAATGKTVYVSKSEDVRNTGALGELKTTVRLDFSKVTVEGDYIILAGGAKSSKLRISTGAYDGAADFVLNYMRQQRCGWNPFMKDSCHVKDGYIRYHPTKEGQWIDVRGGWHDASDCLQYTTTSANAIYQMMFAYQSNPEAFGDEYLADGTPGKNGIPDIIDEIYWGLDWLDRMNPEPGEFYNQIADDRDHVGMREPAKDIADYGWGKNNGRPVYFVTGEPQQRYKFTNATTGTSSTVGKFASDFALGAKILAPFYPEFAAKIGAKAAGAYQLGIDKPGVCQTASVVSPYIYEEDNWVDDMELAAMELFHSTGDAKYLSQAIEYARREPVTPWMGADSARHYQWYPFMNMGHYHLAKDGNSRVSAEFIRNLRSGIQRTFEKADGTPFFYGIPSIWCSNNLTTAMLTQCILYRQLTGDETYKEMEGALRDWLLGCNPWGVCMIVEMPGAEVYPTQPHSFIVNLHFGNTTGGLVDGPVYSTIFSSLKGVNMEGGINYLDVQPGTMVYHDSTRDYSTNEPTMDGTASLTFPFSAYEMEGAALKGMKKDKNGVVDRVNANEKKVYLVFTAHYSSDDKGHFENFDGVVPVLNTLKTKGVKGSFFPTGECFRQSKYKAPIKRIIREGHYLSAHSDKHLLLCKGRTNLVTADSLVRDIHNMEAELERFGLKKEQFSWMIPPYETCNEFSAYILKGLGYKLVNPTSGLVTGLDWAAKGEAGYRSAETLVQNIWDFDDKFGLNGAVILVHAMNYPGRTKEDRVYSHLGEIIDGLRARGYSFGTFKEL
;
A
#
# COMPACT_ATOMS: atom_id res chain seq x y z
N MET A 1 28.83 -76.32 16.13
CA MET A 1 29.96 -75.39 16.38
C MET A 1 29.50 -73.97 16.04
N LYS A 2 29.88 -73.01 16.88
CA LYS A 2 29.30 -71.66 17.07
C LYS A 2 29.63 -70.68 15.93
N SER A 3 28.69 -69.79 15.58
CA SER A 3 28.97 -68.41 15.11
C SER A 3 27.80 -67.51 15.52
N LEU A 4 28.03 -66.62 16.50
CA LEU A 4 28.29 -65.18 16.36
C LEU A 4 27.01 -64.35 16.09
N ARG A 5 26.41 -63.80 17.16
CA ARG A 5 25.53 -62.62 17.09
C ARG A 5 26.34 -61.41 17.55
N LEU A 6 26.60 -60.50 16.62
CA LEU A 6 27.27 -59.23 16.84
C LEU A 6 26.20 -58.14 17.01
N SER A 7 26.26 -57.42 18.13
CA SER A 7 25.48 -56.23 18.41
C SER A 7 25.92 -55.08 17.49
N ILE A 8 25.00 -54.38 16.85
CA ILE A 8 25.24 -53.07 16.23
C ILE A 8 24.52 -52.02 17.07
N VAL A 9 25.32 -51.22 17.76
CA VAL A 9 24.92 -49.99 18.45
C VAL A 9 24.86 -48.88 17.39
N THR A 10 23.71 -48.27 17.23
CA THR A 10 23.51 -47.09 16.38
C THR A 10 24.00 -45.86 17.15
N ALA A 11 25.13 -45.28 16.73
CA ALA A 11 25.62 -44.02 17.25
C ALA A 11 24.90 -42.86 16.53
N LEU A 12 24.02 -42.15 17.25
CA LEU A 12 23.61 -40.79 16.88
C LEU A 12 24.73 -39.85 17.31
N SER A 13 25.51 -39.35 16.35
CA SER A 13 26.46 -38.26 16.59
C SER A 13 25.71 -36.93 16.64
N LEU A 14 25.52 -36.36 17.83
CA LEU A 14 25.29 -34.93 17.99
C LEU A 14 26.59 -34.20 17.64
N MET A 15 26.69 -33.66 16.42
CA MET A 15 27.69 -32.65 16.10
C MET A 15 27.15 -31.30 16.56
N ALA A 16 27.58 -30.87 17.75
CA ALA A 16 27.48 -29.47 18.15
C ALA A 16 28.56 -28.70 17.37
N VAL A 17 28.19 -28.10 16.25
CA VAL A 17 29.06 -27.15 15.53
C VAL A 17 29.03 -25.83 16.31
N SER A 18 30.12 -25.54 17.02
CA SER A 18 30.36 -24.23 17.61
C SER A 18 30.65 -23.23 16.49
N PHE A 19 29.66 -22.41 16.12
CA PHE A 19 29.84 -21.27 15.23
C PHE A 19 30.65 -20.18 15.95
N GLN A 20 31.88 -19.92 15.48
CA GLN A 20 32.59 -18.67 15.78
C GLN A 20 32.23 -17.68 14.68
N ALA A 21 31.64 -16.54 15.05
CA ALA A 21 31.43 -15.44 14.10
C ALA A 21 32.80 -14.86 13.74
N ASN A 22 33.20 -14.96 12.47
CA ASN A 22 34.42 -14.33 11.97
C ASN A 22 34.16 -12.85 11.69
N ALA A 23 35.08 -11.98 12.14
CA ALA A 23 35.09 -10.60 11.68
C ALA A 23 35.43 -10.60 10.18
N GLY A 24 34.59 -9.95 9.35
CA GLY A 24 34.78 -9.90 7.89
C GLY A 24 33.75 -10.67 7.06
N GLU A 25 32.81 -11.38 7.68
CA GLU A 25 31.73 -12.11 7.00
C GLU A 25 30.34 -11.65 7.52
N TRP A 26 29.39 -11.38 6.63
CA TRP A 26 28.03 -10.93 6.97
C TRP A 26 26.96 -11.60 6.12
N ILE A 27 25.72 -11.68 6.64
CA ILE A 27 24.55 -12.08 5.88
C ILE A 27 23.55 -10.92 5.88
N ARG A 28 23.25 -10.40 4.70
CA ARG A 28 22.29 -9.32 4.46
C ARG A 28 20.91 -9.91 4.21
N ILE A 29 19.90 -9.35 4.87
CA ILE A 29 18.52 -9.82 4.87
C ILE A 29 17.57 -8.63 4.89
N ASN A 30 16.32 -8.86 4.51
CA ASN A 30 15.22 -7.98 4.87
C ASN A 30 14.99 -8.08 6.39
N GLN A 31 15.21 -6.97 7.09
CA GLN A 31 15.16 -6.93 8.56
C GLN A 31 13.71 -6.90 9.09
N VAL A 32 12.76 -6.42 8.29
CA VAL A 32 11.34 -6.36 8.67
C VAL A 32 10.70 -7.76 8.60
N GLY A 33 10.93 -8.47 7.50
CA GLY A 33 10.50 -9.85 7.33
C GLY A 33 9.98 -10.18 5.93
N TYR A 34 9.46 -11.40 5.80
CA TYR A 34 9.01 -11.98 4.53
C TYR A 34 7.59 -12.56 4.66
N LEU A 35 6.77 -12.38 3.63
CA LEU A 35 5.53 -13.16 3.51
C LEU A 35 5.83 -14.63 3.21
N PRO A 36 4.97 -15.58 3.65
CA PRO A 36 5.17 -17.01 3.43
C PRO A 36 5.41 -17.45 1.99
N ASP A 37 4.77 -16.83 0.99
CA ASP A 37 4.84 -17.22 -0.43
C ASP A 37 5.72 -16.28 -1.29
N ALA A 38 6.28 -15.23 -0.68
CA ALA A 38 7.16 -14.30 -1.36
C ALA A 38 8.51 -14.93 -1.73
N SER A 39 9.22 -14.31 -2.68
CA SER A 39 10.65 -14.54 -2.86
C SER A 39 11.41 -14.14 -1.60
N LYS A 40 12.34 -14.98 -1.14
CA LYS A 40 13.15 -14.79 0.06
C LYS A 40 14.60 -15.12 -0.25
N VAL A 41 15.42 -14.09 -0.37
CA VAL A 41 16.84 -14.22 -0.69
C VAL A 41 17.66 -13.41 0.31
N ALA A 42 18.64 -14.07 0.92
CA ALA A 42 19.68 -13.41 1.69
C ALA A 42 20.95 -13.28 0.85
N VAL A 43 21.81 -12.33 1.18
CA VAL A 43 23.10 -12.18 0.49
C VAL A 43 24.22 -12.32 1.50
N TYR A 44 25.00 -13.39 1.39
CA TYR A 44 26.26 -13.52 2.10
C TYR A 44 27.29 -12.61 1.44
N VAL A 45 28.02 -11.85 2.25
CA VAL A 45 29.11 -11.00 1.80
C VAL A 45 30.32 -11.18 2.72
N SER A 46 31.52 -11.14 2.15
CA SER A 46 32.77 -11.12 2.92
C SER A 46 33.79 -10.19 2.27
N ASN A 47 34.53 -9.48 3.10
CA ASN A 47 35.67 -8.64 2.70
C ASN A 47 37.02 -9.29 2.99
N ASP A 48 37.03 -10.59 3.33
CA ASP A 48 38.25 -11.35 3.51
C ASP A 48 39.10 -11.35 2.23
N LYS A 49 40.42 -11.28 2.41
CA LYS A 49 41.36 -11.19 1.28
C LYS A 49 41.27 -12.38 0.34
N GLU A 50 41.07 -13.57 0.91
CA GLU A 50 40.91 -14.81 0.14
C GLU A 50 39.42 -15.06 -0.09
N PRO A 51 38.97 -15.20 -1.35
CA PRO A 51 37.56 -15.47 -1.64
C PRO A 51 37.07 -16.79 -1.03
N HIS A 52 35.87 -16.78 -0.47
CA HIS A 52 35.23 -17.96 0.12
C HIS A 52 34.40 -18.69 -0.95
N VAL A 53 34.34 -20.02 -0.84
CA VAL A 53 33.39 -20.83 -1.60
C VAL A 53 32.25 -21.22 -0.67
N ILE A 54 31.08 -20.64 -0.89
CA ILE A 54 29.86 -21.00 -0.16
C ILE A 54 29.08 -21.99 -1.02
N GLU A 55 29.04 -23.25 -0.60
CA GLU A 55 28.33 -24.32 -1.32
C GLU A 55 26.95 -24.63 -0.71
N SER A 56 26.74 -24.26 0.56
CA SER A 56 25.48 -24.47 1.25
C SER A 56 25.24 -23.44 2.35
N PHE A 57 23.98 -23.30 2.73
CA PHE A 57 23.54 -22.59 3.91
C PHE A 57 22.46 -23.39 4.63
N SER A 58 22.15 -22.98 5.86
CA SER A 58 21.01 -23.52 6.61
C SER A 58 20.16 -22.42 7.19
N VAL A 59 18.86 -22.70 7.31
CA VAL A 59 17.91 -21.88 8.06
C VAL A 59 17.60 -22.62 9.35
N VAL A 60 17.77 -21.92 10.47
CA VAL A 60 17.51 -22.45 11.81
C VAL A 60 16.38 -21.67 12.46
N ASP A 61 15.51 -22.38 13.17
CA ASP A 61 14.50 -21.76 14.03
C ASP A 61 15.20 -21.00 15.17
N ALA A 62 14.87 -19.72 15.34
CA ALA A 62 15.60 -18.83 16.24
C ALA A 62 15.40 -19.19 17.72
N ALA A 63 14.28 -19.80 18.09
CA ALA A 63 13.95 -20.14 19.47
C ALA A 63 14.57 -21.47 19.90
N THR A 64 14.54 -22.48 19.03
CA THR A 64 14.98 -23.84 19.33
C THR A 64 16.40 -24.14 18.85
N GLY A 65 16.94 -23.33 17.94
CA GLY A 65 18.22 -23.58 17.27
C GLY A 65 18.18 -24.77 16.29
N LYS A 66 17.00 -25.34 16.04
CA LYS A 66 16.85 -26.50 15.15
C LYS A 66 16.91 -26.06 13.69
N THR A 67 17.72 -26.74 12.89
CA THR A 67 17.71 -26.58 11.44
C THR A 67 16.36 -26.99 10.85
N VAL A 68 15.70 -26.04 10.18
CA VAL A 68 14.43 -26.24 9.47
C VAL A 68 14.63 -26.41 7.97
N TYR A 69 15.74 -25.90 7.44
CA TYR A 69 16.11 -26.02 6.04
C TYR A 69 17.63 -26.13 5.86
N VAL A 70 18.05 -26.99 4.95
CA VAL A 70 19.42 -27.05 4.43
C VAL A 70 19.33 -26.85 2.92
N SER A 71 20.14 -25.94 2.40
CA SER A 71 20.09 -25.56 0.99
C SER A 71 20.52 -26.70 0.08
N LYS A 72 20.03 -26.65 -1.16
CA LYS A 72 20.57 -27.41 -2.28
C LYS A 72 21.48 -26.51 -3.11
N SER A 73 22.20 -27.08 -4.08
CA SER A 73 23.09 -26.32 -4.95
C SER A 73 22.38 -25.22 -5.73
N GLU A 74 21.13 -25.44 -6.17
CA GLU A 74 20.34 -24.46 -6.92
C GLU A 74 19.89 -23.26 -6.08
N ASP A 75 19.94 -23.37 -4.75
CA ASP A 75 19.57 -22.30 -3.83
C ASP A 75 20.75 -21.34 -3.54
N VAL A 76 21.94 -21.64 -4.08
CA VAL A 76 23.17 -20.90 -3.81
C VAL A 76 23.75 -20.39 -5.11
N ARG A 77 23.81 -19.07 -5.29
CA ARG A 77 24.35 -18.44 -6.50
C ARG A 77 25.52 -17.52 -6.14
N ASN A 78 26.73 -17.93 -6.50
CA ASN A 78 27.93 -17.11 -6.33
C ASN A 78 27.93 -15.97 -7.35
N THR A 79 28.15 -14.74 -6.90
CA THR A 79 28.07 -13.52 -7.72
C THR A 79 29.39 -12.76 -7.81
N GLY A 80 30.49 -13.34 -7.30
CA GLY A 80 31.83 -12.78 -7.40
C GLY A 80 32.10 -11.64 -6.42
N ALA A 81 32.95 -10.70 -6.81
CA ALA A 81 33.34 -9.57 -5.98
C ALA A 81 32.50 -8.31 -6.30
N LEU A 82 32.26 -7.49 -5.28
CA LEU A 82 31.63 -6.18 -5.36
C LEU A 82 32.45 -5.18 -4.51
N GLY A 83 33.41 -4.49 -5.14
CA GLY A 83 34.27 -3.53 -4.44
C GLY A 83 35.15 -4.18 -3.38
N GLU A 84 34.99 -3.75 -2.12
CA GLU A 84 35.69 -4.35 -0.99
C GLU A 84 35.18 -5.73 -0.59
N LEU A 85 33.95 -6.08 -1.00
CA LEU A 85 33.38 -7.40 -0.79
C LEU A 85 33.99 -8.38 -1.80
N LYS A 86 34.99 -9.16 -1.39
CA LYS A 86 35.69 -10.12 -2.25
C LYS A 86 34.87 -11.38 -2.53
N THR A 87 33.90 -11.68 -1.67
CA THR A 87 32.93 -12.77 -1.87
C THR A 87 31.52 -12.25 -1.71
N THR A 88 30.64 -12.55 -2.66
CA THR A 88 29.21 -12.30 -2.56
C THR A 88 28.43 -13.50 -3.09
N VAL A 89 27.38 -13.90 -2.36
CA VAL A 89 26.60 -15.11 -2.67
C VAL A 89 25.13 -14.89 -2.32
N ARG A 90 24.24 -15.14 -3.28
CA ARG A 90 22.79 -15.14 -3.06
C ARG A 90 22.35 -16.49 -2.50
N LEU A 91 21.56 -16.46 -1.43
CA LEU A 91 21.07 -17.60 -0.66
C LEU A 91 19.53 -17.60 -0.71
N ASP A 92 18.94 -18.39 -1.59
CA ASP A 92 17.49 -18.47 -1.80
C ASP A 92 16.85 -19.46 -0.83
N PHE A 93 16.09 -18.95 0.12
CA PHE A 93 15.37 -19.74 1.11
C PHE A 93 13.86 -19.65 0.95
N SER A 94 13.38 -19.30 -0.26
CA SER A 94 11.95 -19.12 -0.55
C SER A 94 11.10 -20.35 -0.22
N LYS A 95 11.71 -21.55 -0.23
CA LYS A 95 11.10 -22.83 0.17
C LYS A 95 10.71 -22.90 1.65
N VAL A 96 11.25 -22.03 2.50
CA VAL A 96 10.82 -21.90 3.90
C VAL A 96 9.59 -21.00 3.92
N THR A 97 8.43 -21.61 4.17
CA THR A 97 7.13 -20.92 4.13
C THR A 97 6.39 -20.96 5.47
N VAL A 98 6.86 -21.77 6.42
CA VAL A 98 6.29 -21.84 7.76
C VAL A 98 6.55 -20.51 8.46
N GLU A 99 5.52 -19.96 9.10
CA GLU A 99 5.68 -18.74 9.87
C GLU A 99 6.58 -18.99 11.10
N GLY A 100 7.40 -18.01 11.41
CA GLY A 100 8.30 -18.08 12.54
C GLY A 100 9.42 -17.07 12.45
N ASP A 101 10.31 -17.18 13.41
CA ASP A 101 11.52 -16.40 13.46
C ASP A 101 12.72 -17.31 13.19
N TYR A 102 13.60 -16.88 12.30
CA TYR A 102 14.67 -17.69 11.75
C TYR A 102 16.01 -16.96 11.76
N ILE A 103 17.07 -17.75 11.63
CA ILE A 103 18.43 -17.29 11.42
C ILE A 103 19.04 -18.07 10.27
N ILE A 104 19.80 -17.40 9.42
CA ILE A 104 20.57 -18.03 8.33
C ILE A 104 22.01 -18.21 8.77
N LEU A 105 22.56 -19.39 8.47
CA LEU A 105 23.95 -19.74 8.70
C LEU A 105 24.60 -20.11 7.37
N ALA A 106 25.68 -19.42 6.99
CA ALA A 106 26.44 -19.67 5.77
C ALA A 106 27.91 -19.27 5.98
N GLY A 107 28.85 -20.13 5.59
CA GLY A 107 30.27 -19.91 5.91
C GLY A 107 30.50 -19.81 7.42
N GLY A 108 31.26 -18.82 7.86
CA GLY A 108 31.41 -18.43 9.27
C GLY A 108 30.37 -17.40 9.75
N ALA A 109 29.46 -16.96 8.88
CA ALA A 109 28.50 -15.91 9.17
C ALA A 109 27.15 -16.42 9.68
N LYS A 110 26.51 -15.57 10.49
CA LYS A 110 25.18 -15.75 11.06
C LYS A 110 24.38 -14.47 10.85
N SER A 111 23.17 -14.56 10.30
CA SER A 111 22.31 -13.39 10.12
C SER A 111 21.76 -12.87 11.47
N SER A 112 21.24 -11.64 11.48
CA SER A 112 20.26 -11.25 12.50
C SER A 112 18.98 -12.08 12.35
N LYS A 113 18.08 -11.93 13.33
CA LYS A 113 16.81 -12.64 13.35
C LYS A 113 15.91 -12.11 12.24
N LEU A 114 15.46 -12.98 11.34
CA LEU A 114 14.47 -12.64 10.30
C LEU A 114 13.13 -13.28 10.60
N ARG A 115 12.05 -12.60 10.22
CA ARG A 115 10.68 -13.06 10.39
C ARG A 115 10.10 -13.57 9.07
N ILE A 116 9.41 -14.71 9.12
CA ILE A 116 8.46 -15.11 8.08
C ILE A 116 7.08 -15.07 8.72
N SER A 117 6.18 -14.23 8.20
CA SER A 117 4.83 -14.09 8.73
C SER A 117 3.91 -13.47 7.69
N THR A 118 2.65 -13.90 7.68
CA THR A 118 1.58 -13.23 6.95
C THR A 118 1.32 -11.81 7.45
N GLY A 119 1.76 -11.45 8.66
CA GLY A 119 1.70 -10.09 9.20
C GLY A 119 3.02 -9.33 9.13
N ALA A 120 3.97 -9.74 8.28
CA ALA A 120 5.29 -9.13 8.23
C ALA A 120 5.27 -7.62 7.89
N TYR A 121 4.24 -7.16 7.18
CA TYR A 121 4.09 -5.77 6.74
C TYR A 121 2.88 -5.06 7.37
N ASP A 122 2.22 -5.66 8.37
CA ASP A 122 1.06 -5.07 9.03
C ASP A 122 1.42 -3.67 9.61
N GLY A 123 0.76 -2.61 9.12
CA GLY A 123 0.97 -1.23 9.54
C GLY A 123 2.18 -0.53 8.91
N ALA A 124 2.88 -1.17 7.97
CA ALA A 124 4.04 -0.57 7.30
C ALA A 124 3.66 0.65 6.45
N ALA A 125 2.49 0.61 5.80
CA ALA A 125 2.00 1.70 4.96
C ALA A 125 1.58 2.93 5.79
N ASP A 126 0.97 2.73 6.97
CA ASP A 126 0.66 3.82 7.90
C ASP A 126 1.92 4.41 8.55
N PHE A 127 2.92 3.57 8.83
CA PHE A 127 4.14 3.99 9.53
C PHE A 127 4.89 5.10 8.77
N VAL A 128 4.96 5.02 7.44
CA VAL A 128 5.67 6.03 6.63
C VAL A 128 4.98 7.40 6.66
N LEU A 129 3.70 7.48 7.01
CA LEU A 129 2.98 8.76 7.18
C LEU A 129 3.50 9.57 8.37
N ASN A 130 4.24 8.96 9.31
CA ASN A 130 4.88 9.69 10.41
C ASN A 130 5.80 10.77 9.88
N TYR A 131 6.60 10.46 8.86
CA TYR A 131 7.50 11.44 8.25
C TYR A 131 6.72 12.53 7.50
N MET A 132 5.66 12.17 6.77
CA MET A 132 4.79 13.17 6.11
C MET A 132 4.26 14.20 7.12
N ARG A 133 3.79 13.76 8.29
CA ARG A 133 3.33 14.66 9.37
C ARG A 133 4.46 15.53 9.94
N GLN A 134 5.68 15.00 10.05
CA GLN A 134 6.86 15.76 10.50
C GLN A 134 7.23 16.88 9.52
N GLN A 135 6.97 16.65 8.22
CA GLN A 135 7.27 17.59 7.15
C GLN A 135 6.21 18.66 6.94
N ARG A 136 5.06 18.62 7.62
CA ARG A 136 3.99 19.63 7.42
C ARG A 136 4.52 21.06 7.65
N CYS A 137 4.25 21.94 6.68
CA CYS A 137 4.54 23.38 6.72
C CYS A 137 3.27 24.18 7.00
N GLY A 138 3.36 25.35 7.64
CA GLY A 138 2.20 25.97 8.29
C GLY A 138 2.05 25.35 9.67
N TRP A 139 0.94 24.67 9.98
CA TRP A 139 0.83 23.94 11.25
C TRP A 139 1.62 22.62 11.19
N ASN A 140 2.54 22.42 12.14
CA ASN A 140 3.35 21.22 12.23
C ASN A 140 3.02 20.45 13.53
N PRO A 141 2.40 19.26 13.45
CA PRO A 141 1.96 18.50 14.63
C PRO A 141 3.13 17.91 15.43
N PHE A 142 4.28 17.68 14.80
CA PHE A 142 5.47 17.18 15.47
C PHE A 142 6.10 18.25 16.37
N MET A 143 6.26 19.47 15.83
CA MET A 143 6.80 20.61 16.57
C MET A 143 5.76 21.25 17.51
N LYS A 144 4.46 21.03 17.26
CA LYS A 144 3.33 21.69 17.94
C LYS A 144 3.39 23.21 17.83
N ASP A 145 3.88 23.69 16.70
CA ASP A 145 4.02 25.11 16.37
C ASP A 145 3.77 25.33 14.87
N SER A 146 3.71 26.59 14.46
CA SER A 146 3.56 26.96 13.05
C SER A 146 4.80 27.62 12.46
N CYS A 147 5.15 27.22 11.24
CA CYS A 147 6.24 27.82 10.46
C CYS A 147 5.72 28.50 9.20
N HIS A 148 6.53 29.39 8.62
CA HIS A 148 6.27 30.03 7.32
C HIS A 148 4.88 30.68 7.17
N VAL A 149 4.32 31.18 8.28
CA VAL A 149 2.96 31.76 8.34
C VAL A 149 2.76 33.05 7.53
N LYS A 150 3.81 33.53 6.86
CA LYS A 150 3.83 34.76 6.04
C LYS A 150 4.01 34.48 4.55
N ASP A 151 4.02 33.21 4.13
CA ASP A 151 4.08 32.93 2.70
C ASP A 151 2.87 33.49 1.97
N GLY A 152 3.04 34.05 0.78
CA GLY A 152 4.24 34.16 -0.06
C GLY A 152 4.17 35.34 -1.03
N TYR A 153 5.31 35.72 -1.60
CA TYR A 153 5.43 36.86 -2.52
C TYR A 153 5.64 36.38 -3.96
N ILE A 154 4.73 36.75 -4.85
CA ILE A 154 4.66 36.25 -6.22
C ILE A 154 5.89 36.67 -7.04
N ARG A 155 6.45 35.70 -7.78
CA ARG A 155 7.51 35.90 -8.78
C ARG A 155 7.05 35.44 -10.16
N TYR A 156 7.44 36.20 -11.19
CA TYR A 156 7.20 35.98 -12.62
C TYR A 156 5.76 36.08 -13.10
N HIS A 157 4.78 36.37 -12.25
CA HIS A 157 3.42 36.62 -12.70
C HIS A 157 3.35 37.95 -13.49
N PRO A 158 2.71 37.98 -14.68
CA PRO A 158 2.75 39.15 -15.58
C PRO A 158 2.18 40.43 -14.96
N THR A 159 1.24 40.32 -14.03
CA THR A 159 0.54 41.46 -13.41
C THR A 159 0.57 41.49 -11.89
N LYS A 160 1.17 40.48 -11.24
CA LYS A 160 1.13 40.28 -9.77
C LYS A 160 2.51 40.17 -9.12
N GLU A 161 3.59 40.48 -9.85
CA GLU A 161 4.96 40.48 -9.31
C GLU A 161 5.04 41.22 -7.96
N GLY A 162 5.59 40.55 -6.94
CA GLY A 162 5.78 41.09 -5.60
C GLY A 162 4.51 41.22 -4.76
N GLN A 163 3.33 40.88 -5.28
CA GLN A 163 2.12 40.82 -4.46
C GLN A 163 2.15 39.63 -3.52
N TRP A 164 1.55 39.79 -2.34
CA TRP A 164 1.42 38.71 -1.36
C TRP A 164 0.19 37.84 -1.69
N ILE A 165 0.34 36.52 -1.53
CA ILE A 165 -0.72 35.52 -1.69
C ILE A 165 -0.62 34.47 -0.58
N ASP A 166 -1.75 33.92 -0.12
CA ASP A 166 -1.72 32.83 0.86
C ASP A 166 -1.46 31.47 0.17
N VAL A 167 -0.25 30.95 0.35
CA VAL A 167 0.18 29.62 -0.11
C VAL A 167 0.69 28.74 1.03
N ARG A 168 0.23 29.01 2.25
CA ARG A 168 0.63 28.25 3.45
C ARG A 168 0.13 26.80 3.36
N GLY A 169 0.77 25.89 4.08
CA GLY A 169 0.39 24.47 4.14
C GLY A 169 1.40 23.57 3.43
N GLY A 170 0.97 22.36 3.06
CA GLY A 170 1.79 21.41 2.34
C GLY A 170 2.93 20.90 3.20
N TRP A 171 4.03 20.52 2.57
CA TRP A 171 5.16 19.91 3.25
C TRP A 171 6.48 20.55 2.83
N HIS A 172 7.43 20.59 3.75
CA HIS A 172 8.85 20.75 3.44
C HIS A 172 9.29 19.55 2.61
N ASP A 173 9.91 19.83 1.46
CA ASP A 173 10.19 18.84 0.44
C ASP A 173 11.20 17.77 0.89
N ALA A 174 12.19 18.22 1.64
CA ALA A 174 13.16 17.36 2.29
C ALA A 174 13.59 18.02 3.61
N SER A 175 14.89 18.05 3.91
CA SER A 175 15.36 18.64 5.15
C SER A 175 15.68 20.13 5.08
N ASP A 176 15.57 20.71 3.88
CA ASP A 176 15.37 22.13 3.72
C ASP A 176 13.90 22.52 3.92
N CYS A 177 13.57 23.81 3.87
CA CYS A 177 12.20 24.26 3.99
C CYS A 177 11.54 24.54 2.63
N LEU A 178 12.13 24.09 1.51
CA LEU A 178 11.59 24.32 0.17
C LEU A 178 10.29 23.53 -0.03
N GLN A 179 9.44 23.98 -0.95
CA GLN A 179 8.23 23.25 -1.32
C GLN A 179 8.05 23.30 -2.84
N TYR A 180 7.88 22.15 -3.47
CA TYR A 180 7.70 22.06 -4.91
C TYR A 180 6.38 21.39 -5.24
N THR A 181 5.67 21.97 -6.22
CA THR A 181 4.43 21.39 -6.74
C THR A 181 4.69 20.02 -7.36
N THR A 182 5.80 19.87 -8.09
CA THR A 182 6.16 18.64 -8.78
C THR A 182 6.19 17.43 -7.85
N THR A 183 6.92 17.50 -6.74
CA THR A 183 7.05 16.42 -5.74
C THR A 183 5.83 16.27 -4.86
N SER A 184 5.25 17.37 -4.38
CA SER A 184 4.07 17.35 -3.52
C SER A 184 2.85 16.74 -4.24
N ALA A 185 2.63 17.09 -5.51
CA ALA A 185 1.54 16.52 -6.30
C ALA A 185 1.74 15.03 -6.55
N ASN A 186 2.96 14.58 -6.89
CA ASN A 186 3.22 13.14 -6.98
C ASN A 186 3.00 12.42 -5.62
N ALA A 187 3.42 13.00 -4.50
CA ALA A 187 3.19 12.43 -3.17
C ALA A 187 1.68 12.27 -2.88
N ILE A 188 0.87 13.29 -3.20
CA ILE A 188 -0.59 13.25 -3.08
C ILE A 188 -1.15 12.12 -3.96
N TYR A 189 -0.75 12.05 -5.22
CA TYR A 189 -1.19 11.01 -6.16
C TYR A 189 -0.88 9.60 -5.64
N GLN A 190 0.34 9.35 -5.18
CA GLN A 190 0.77 8.05 -4.68
C GLN A 190 -0.05 7.61 -3.46
N MET A 191 -0.29 8.52 -2.50
CA MET A 191 -1.14 8.23 -1.34
C MET A 191 -2.59 7.95 -1.74
N MET A 192 -3.15 8.73 -2.68
CA MET A 192 -4.49 8.49 -3.21
C MET A 192 -4.60 7.14 -3.91
N PHE A 193 -3.60 6.77 -4.70
CA PHE A 193 -3.53 5.48 -5.39
C PHE A 193 -3.41 4.32 -4.40
N ALA A 194 -2.59 4.46 -3.36
CA ALA A 194 -2.43 3.46 -2.31
C ALA A 194 -3.75 3.22 -1.57
N TYR A 195 -4.43 4.29 -1.13
CA TYR A 195 -5.74 4.18 -0.47
C TYR A 195 -6.82 3.61 -1.40
N GLN A 196 -6.87 4.05 -2.67
CA GLN A 196 -7.82 3.52 -3.64
C GLN A 196 -7.65 2.01 -3.84
N SER A 197 -6.39 1.54 -3.87
CA SER A 197 -6.06 0.15 -4.12
C SER A 197 -6.28 -0.74 -2.89
N ASN A 198 -5.89 -0.25 -1.71
CA ASN A 198 -5.78 -1.04 -0.49
C ASN A 198 -6.31 -0.25 0.73
N PRO A 199 -7.59 0.16 0.76
CA PRO A 199 -8.11 1.01 1.83
C PRO A 199 -8.04 0.33 3.21
N GLU A 200 -8.06 -1.01 3.26
CA GLU A 200 -7.95 -1.77 4.51
C GLU A 200 -6.57 -1.71 5.19
N ALA A 201 -5.53 -1.19 4.54
CA ALA A 201 -4.18 -1.07 5.08
C ALA A 201 -3.94 0.20 5.92
N PHE A 202 -4.94 1.08 6.02
CA PHE A 202 -4.80 2.40 6.63
C PHE A 202 -5.78 2.57 7.80
N GLY A 203 -5.24 2.88 8.97
CA GLY A 203 -5.96 3.09 10.22
C GLY A 203 -6.44 4.53 10.45
N ASP A 204 -6.97 4.77 11.64
CA ASP A 204 -7.44 6.08 12.17
C ASP A 204 -6.91 6.19 13.61
N GLU A 205 -5.70 6.75 13.73
CA GLU A 205 -4.98 6.98 14.98
C GLU A 205 -4.52 8.44 15.15
N TYR A 206 -4.72 9.29 14.13
CA TYR A 206 -4.43 10.71 14.17
C TYR A 206 -5.66 11.56 13.79
N LEU A 207 -5.78 12.72 14.43
CA LEU A 207 -6.76 13.75 14.04
C LEU A 207 -6.31 14.41 12.72
N ALA A 208 -7.24 15.11 12.06
CA ALA A 208 -6.96 15.81 10.80
C ALA A 208 -5.79 16.83 10.88
N ASP A 209 -5.55 17.40 12.05
CA ASP A 209 -4.40 18.30 12.29
C ASP A 209 -3.06 17.56 12.47
N GLY A 210 -3.07 16.23 12.38
CA GLY A 210 -1.92 15.34 12.51
C GLY A 210 -1.50 15.02 13.94
N THR A 211 -2.25 15.47 14.95
CA THR A 211 -1.98 15.12 16.36
C THR A 211 -2.63 13.78 16.75
N PRO A 212 -2.10 13.03 17.75
CA PRO A 212 -2.66 11.73 18.12
C PRO A 212 -4.13 11.80 18.58
N GLY A 213 -4.98 10.92 18.06
CA GLY A 213 -6.41 10.86 18.36
C GLY A 213 -7.20 10.30 17.18
N LYS A 214 -8.48 9.97 17.35
CA LYS A 214 -9.30 9.39 16.28
C LYS A 214 -10.39 10.35 15.83
N ASN A 215 -10.66 10.45 14.53
CA ASN A 215 -11.73 11.30 13.99
C ASN A 215 -12.73 10.56 13.08
N GLY A 216 -12.56 9.26 12.87
CA GLY A 216 -13.39 8.44 11.99
C GLY A 216 -13.01 8.53 10.51
N ILE A 217 -11.87 9.14 10.18
CA ILE A 217 -11.33 9.26 8.82
C ILE A 217 -9.97 8.55 8.80
N PRO A 218 -9.67 7.70 7.79
CA PRO A 218 -8.36 7.07 7.71
C PRO A 218 -7.24 8.12 7.66
N ASP A 219 -6.15 7.91 8.39
CA ASP A 219 -5.08 8.90 8.56
C ASP A 219 -4.47 9.34 7.22
N ILE A 220 -4.38 8.41 6.25
CA ILE A 220 -3.90 8.72 4.90
C ILE A 220 -4.83 9.69 4.16
N ILE A 221 -6.14 9.65 4.40
CA ILE A 221 -7.10 10.57 3.79
C ILE A 221 -6.93 11.99 4.33
N ASP A 222 -6.63 12.12 5.63
CA ASP A 222 -6.33 13.42 6.22
C ASP A 222 -5.01 14.00 5.70
N GLU A 223 -4.00 13.15 5.49
CA GLU A 223 -2.74 13.57 4.88
C GLU A 223 -2.91 13.94 3.38
N ILE A 224 -3.75 13.21 2.64
CA ILE A 224 -4.15 13.56 1.26
C ILE A 224 -4.89 14.92 1.24
N TYR A 225 -5.83 15.13 2.16
CA TYR A 225 -6.54 16.40 2.29
C TYR A 225 -5.58 17.55 2.58
N TRP A 226 -4.61 17.35 3.48
CA TRP A 226 -3.58 18.34 3.80
C TRP A 226 -2.79 18.78 2.55
N GLY A 227 -2.37 17.83 1.73
CA GLY A 227 -1.68 18.11 0.47
C GLY A 227 -2.57 18.79 -0.56
N LEU A 228 -3.81 18.31 -0.75
CA LEU A 228 -4.74 18.88 -1.73
C LEU A 228 -5.20 20.28 -1.35
N ASP A 229 -5.35 20.59 -0.05
CA ASP A 229 -5.66 21.95 0.42
C ASP A 229 -4.53 22.92 0.09
N TRP A 230 -3.28 22.48 0.22
CA TRP A 230 -2.13 23.26 -0.24
C TRP A 230 -2.09 23.40 -1.77
N LEU A 231 -2.31 22.31 -2.51
CA LEU A 231 -2.34 22.34 -3.97
C LEU A 231 -3.45 23.28 -4.49
N ASP A 232 -4.62 23.29 -3.85
CA ASP A 232 -5.72 24.22 -4.14
C ASP A 232 -5.31 25.70 -3.96
N ARG A 233 -4.48 26.01 -2.94
CA ARG A 233 -3.90 27.36 -2.74
C ARG A 233 -2.84 27.71 -3.79
N MET A 234 -2.13 26.71 -4.30
CA MET A 234 -1.19 26.85 -5.43
C MET A 234 -1.91 27.00 -6.79
N ASN A 235 -3.23 26.87 -6.83
CA ASN A 235 -4.10 27.25 -7.95
C ASN A 235 -5.25 28.18 -7.48
N PRO A 236 -4.97 29.44 -7.10
CA PRO A 236 -5.94 30.32 -6.42
C PRO A 236 -7.14 30.72 -7.31
N GLU A 237 -6.93 30.83 -8.62
CA GLU A 237 -7.96 31.17 -9.59
C GLU A 237 -7.72 30.45 -10.93
N PRO A 238 -8.75 30.33 -11.80
CA PRO A 238 -8.61 29.66 -13.08
C PRO A 238 -7.45 30.24 -13.92
N GLY A 239 -6.54 29.37 -14.36
CA GLY A 239 -5.39 29.75 -15.18
C GLY A 239 -4.16 30.25 -14.39
N GLU A 240 -4.25 30.38 -13.06
CA GLU A 240 -3.12 30.80 -12.23
C GLU A 240 -2.56 29.63 -11.43
N PHE A 241 -1.31 29.23 -11.69
CA PHE A 241 -0.66 28.09 -11.04
C PHE A 241 0.74 28.47 -10.57
N TYR A 242 1.18 27.86 -9.47
CA TYR A 242 2.50 28.07 -8.90
C TYR A 242 3.31 26.77 -8.86
N ASN A 243 4.61 26.86 -9.11
CA ASN A 243 5.51 25.70 -9.27
C ASN A 243 6.33 25.38 -8.00
N GLN A 244 6.68 26.41 -7.23
CA GLN A 244 7.46 26.24 -6.01
C GLN A 244 7.27 27.42 -5.04
N ILE A 245 7.52 27.18 -3.77
CA ILE A 245 7.71 28.19 -2.72
C ILE A 245 9.18 28.14 -2.29
N ALA A 246 9.75 29.32 -2.09
CA ALA A 246 11.17 29.54 -1.80
C ALA A 246 12.11 29.14 -2.95
N ASP A 247 13.41 29.28 -2.69
CA ASP A 247 14.52 28.90 -3.56
C ASP A 247 15.76 28.59 -2.70
N ASP A 248 16.84 28.13 -3.31
CA ASP A 248 18.08 27.70 -2.67
C ASP A 248 18.78 28.72 -1.75
N ARG A 249 18.30 29.97 -1.65
CA ARG A 249 18.62 30.84 -0.51
C ARG A 249 18.15 30.28 0.85
N ASP A 250 17.29 29.27 0.83
CA ASP A 250 16.91 28.46 1.99
C ASP A 250 18.13 27.79 2.66
N HIS A 251 19.15 27.43 1.87
CA HIS A 251 20.31 26.64 2.30
C HIS A 251 21.35 27.45 3.10
N VAL A 252 20.90 28.47 3.85
CA VAL A 252 21.73 29.31 4.74
C VAL A 252 22.03 28.67 6.09
N GLY A 253 21.58 27.43 6.31
CA GLY A 253 21.90 26.60 7.47
C GLY A 253 20.71 25.75 7.95
N MET A 254 21.00 24.76 8.80
CA MET A 254 19.96 24.02 9.52
C MET A 254 19.34 24.92 10.59
N ARG A 255 18.01 24.98 10.62
CA ARG A 255 17.26 25.78 11.59
C ARG A 255 15.91 25.17 11.88
N GLU A 256 15.33 25.56 13.01
CA GLU A 256 13.93 25.31 13.31
C GLU A 256 13.07 26.11 12.31
N PRO A 257 12.12 25.49 11.60
CA PRO A 257 11.34 26.17 10.55
C PRO A 257 10.59 27.42 11.04
N ALA A 258 10.11 27.43 12.28
CA ALA A 258 9.43 28.60 12.88
C ALA A 258 10.37 29.80 13.08
N LYS A 259 11.69 29.56 13.12
CA LYS A 259 12.76 30.56 13.33
C LYS A 259 13.62 30.70 12.07
N ASP A 260 13.01 30.59 10.90
CA ASP A 260 13.72 30.62 9.63
C ASP A 260 14.65 31.84 9.51
N ILE A 261 15.91 31.60 9.17
CA ILE A 261 16.93 32.64 9.05
C ILE A 261 17.18 33.07 7.60
N ALA A 262 16.53 32.39 6.64
CA ALA A 262 16.60 32.75 5.22
C ALA A 262 15.99 34.14 4.98
N ASP A 263 16.63 34.91 4.10
CA ASP A 263 16.16 36.23 3.67
C ASP A 263 16.08 36.26 2.13
N TYR A 264 14.86 36.42 1.64
CA TYR A 264 14.56 36.44 0.21
C TYR A 264 14.43 37.85 -0.36
N GLY A 265 14.70 38.89 0.45
CA GLY A 265 14.61 40.30 0.08
C GLY A 265 13.59 41.10 0.89
N TRP A 266 12.83 40.44 1.78
CA TRP A 266 11.83 41.07 2.67
C TRP A 266 12.24 41.04 4.15
N GLY A 267 13.46 40.58 4.46
CA GLY A 267 13.93 40.34 5.82
C GLY A 267 13.78 38.89 6.24
N LYS A 268 14.58 38.48 7.25
CA LYS A 268 14.56 37.11 7.79
C LYS A 268 13.17 36.72 8.31
N ASN A 269 12.72 35.51 7.99
CA ASN A 269 11.40 35.00 8.37
C ASN A 269 10.24 35.94 8.03
N ASN A 270 10.33 36.63 6.89
CA ASN A 270 9.36 37.65 6.49
C ASN A 270 8.77 37.39 5.09
N GLY A 271 8.37 36.14 4.86
CA GLY A 271 7.76 35.67 3.61
C GLY A 271 8.80 35.15 2.61
N ARG A 272 8.34 34.22 1.77
CA ARG A 272 9.16 33.50 0.78
C ARG A 272 8.63 33.75 -0.63
N PRO A 273 9.48 33.71 -1.67
CA PRO A 273 9.02 33.85 -3.04
C PRO A 273 8.15 32.67 -3.43
N VAL A 274 7.11 32.89 -4.22
CA VAL A 274 6.31 31.83 -4.84
C VAL A 274 6.35 32.00 -6.36
N TYR A 275 6.80 30.98 -7.08
CA TYR A 275 7.13 31.09 -8.49
C TYR A 275 5.96 30.67 -9.35
N PHE A 276 5.50 31.58 -10.19
CA PHE A 276 4.43 31.35 -11.14
C PHE A 276 4.84 30.32 -12.21
N VAL A 277 3.90 29.48 -12.64
CA VAL A 277 4.05 28.56 -13.78
C VAL A 277 3.97 29.38 -15.07
N THR A 278 5.09 29.99 -15.47
CA THR A 278 5.16 30.84 -16.67
C THR A 278 5.10 30.04 -17.96
N GLY A 279 5.62 28.81 -17.95
CA GLY A 279 5.98 28.05 -19.14
C GLY A 279 7.10 28.67 -19.98
N GLU A 280 7.88 29.58 -19.41
CA GLU A 280 9.07 30.19 -20.02
C GLU A 280 10.29 30.01 -19.11
N PRO A 281 11.52 30.04 -19.64
CA PRO A 281 12.74 29.97 -18.83
C PRO A 281 12.78 30.95 -17.65
N GLN A 282 13.01 30.43 -16.44
CA GLN A 282 13.18 31.18 -15.19
C GLN A 282 14.63 31.11 -14.68
N GLN A 283 14.96 31.85 -13.62
CA GLN A 283 16.33 31.96 -13.12
C GLN A 283 16.90 30.60 -12.66
N ARG A 284 18.15 30.32 -13.06
CA ARG A 284 18.99 29.22 -12.57
C ARG A 284 20.39 29.77 -12.27
N TYR A 285 20.60 30.29 -11.07
CA TYR A 285 21.84 30.99 -10.69
C TYR A 285 22.21 32.11 -11.68
N LYS A 286 23.29 31.92 -12.46
CA LYS A 286 23.79 32.85 -13.49
C LYS A 286 23.21 32.58 -14.88
N PHE A 287 22.34 31.59 -15.00
CA PHE A 287 21.70 31.14 -16.24
C PHE A 287 20.19 31.16 -16.07
N THR A 288 19.48 30.62 -17.07
CA THR A 288 18.07 30.27 -16.96
C THR A 288 17.91 28.75 -16.97
N ASN A 289 16.81 28.26 -16.40
CA ASN A 289 16.41 26.85 -16.53
C ASN A 289 15.91 26.55 -17.96
N ALA A 290 15.58 25.29 -18.22
CA ALA A 290 15.15 24.80 -19.54
C ALA A 290 13.63 24.61 -19.64
N THR A 291 12.85 25.42 -18.91
CA THR A 291 11.38 25.44 -19.03
C THR A 291 10.95 25.71 -20.47
N THR A 292 10.00 24.91 -20.97
CA THR A 292 9.47 24.99 -22.34
C THR A 292 7.94 25.09 -22.39
N GLY A 293 7.26 24.82 -21.28
CA GLY A 293 5.81 24.87 -21.20
C GLY A 293 5.31 24.63 -19.78
N THR A 294 4.02 24.34 -19.64
CA THR A 294 3.35 24.25 -18.34
C THR A 294 2.90 22.84 -17.97
N SER A 295 2.86 21.94 -18.96
CA SER A 295 2.21 20.64 -18.89
C SER A 295 2.69 19.76 -17.75
N SER A 296 4.00 19.72 -17.47
CA SER A 296 4.51 18.82 -16.42
C SER A 296 4.03 19.19 -15.02
N THR A 297 3.75 20.47 -14.77
CA THR A 297 3.18 20.94 -13.51
C THR A 297 1.64 20.85 -13.53
N VAL A 298 0.99 21.41 -14.56
CA VAL A 298 -0.49 21.52 -14.59
C VAL A 298 -1.18 20.19 -14.89
N GLY A 299 -0.47 19.23 -15.50
CA GLY A 299 -0.91 17.84 -15.61
C GLY A 299 -1.07 17.19 -14.23
N LYS A 300 -0.08 17.39 -13.34
CA LYS A 300 -0.16 16.90 -11.95
C LYS A 300 -1.31 17.53 -11.16
N PHE A 301 -1.52 18.85 -11.31
CA PHE A 301 -2.73 19.51 -10.78
C PHE A 301 -4.02 18.84 -11.27
N ALA A 302 -4.10 18.57 -12.58
CA ALA A 302 -5.29 17.99 -13.18
C ALA A 302 -5.56 16.57 -12.69
N SER A 303 -4.55 15.70 -12.64
CA SER A 303 -4.70 14.33 -12.12
C SER A 303 -5.10 14.33 -10.65
N ASP A 304 -4.46 15.17 -9.83
CA ASP A 304 -4.72 15.23 -8.40
C ASP A 304 -6.10 15.80 -8.07
N PHE A 305 -6.52 16.84 -8.77
CA PHE A 305 -7.86 17.39 -8.59
C PHE A 305 -8.95 16.43 -9.07
N ALA A 306 -8.73 15.70 -10.17
CA ALA A 306 -9.69 14.72 -10.67
C ALA A 306 -9.83 13.51 -9.74
N LEU A 307 -8.72 12.89 -9.35
CA LEU A 307 -8.73 11.74 -8.44
C LEU A 307 -9.10 12.16 -7.01
N GLY A 308 -8.55 13.28 -6.53
CA GLY A 308 -8.80 13.82 -5.20
C GLY A 308 -10.26 14.15 -4.96
N ALA A 309 -10.97 14.70 -5.96
CA ALA A 309 -12.41 14.91 -5.85
C ALA A 309 -13.18 13.60 -5.60
N LYS A 310 -12.75 12.49 -6.21
CA LYS A 310 -13.37 11.16 -5.98
C LYS A 310 -13.02 10.61 -4.60
N ILE A 311 -11.73 10.66 -4.23
CA ILE A 311 -11.22 10.09 -2.97
C ILE A 311 -11.79 10.84 -1.75
N LEU A 312 -11.87 12.17 -1.83
CA LEU A 312 -12.32 12.99 -0.71
C LEU A 312 -13.84 13.12 -0.63
N ALA A 313 -14.62 12.80 -1.67
CA ALA A 313 -16.08 12.97 -1.65
C ALA A 313 -16.80 12.35 -0.44
N PRO A 314 -16.43 11.14 0.05
CA PRO A 314 -17.08 10.56 1.23
C PRO A 314 -16.79 11.27 2.55
N PHE A 315 -15.69 12.05 2.62
CA PHE A 315 -15.14 12.59 3.87
C PHE A 315 -15.19 14.13 3.92
N TYR A 316 -14.89 14.79 2.79
CA TYR A 316 -14.78 16.24 2.61
C TYR A 316 -15.54 16.70 1.34
N PRO A 317 -16.87 16.54 1.27
CA PRO A 317 -17.64 16.68 0.03
C PRO A 317 -17.59 18.09 -0.59
N GLU A 318 -17.60 19.15 0.21
CA GLU A 318 -17.54 20.53 -0.30
C GLU A 318 -16.18 20.85 -0.94
N PHE A 319 -15.10 20.42 -0.28
CA PHE A 319 -13.75 20.60 -0.79
C PHE A 319 -13.51 19.75 -2.04
N ALA A 320 -13.97 18.49 -2.03
CA ALA A 320 -13.94 17.60 -3.19
C ALA A 320 -14.62 18.22 -4.42
N ALA A 321 -15.79 18.83 -4.26
CA ALA A 321 -16.50 19.52 -5.34
C ALA A 321 -15.71 20.74 -5.86
N LYS A 322 -15.08 21.51 -4.96
CA LYS A 322 -14.25 22.67 -5.31
C LYS A 322 -13.06 22.29 -6.19
N ILE A 323 -12.25 21.31 -5.76
CA ILE A 323 -11.06 20.90 -6.52
C ILE A 323 -11.46 20.18 -7.81
N GLY A 324 -12.50 19.35 -7.80
CA GLY A 324 -12.97 18.65 -9.00
C GLY A 324 -13.37 19.60 -10.14
N ALA A 325 -13.92 20.78 -9.81
CA ALA A 325 -14.25 21.80 -10.80
C ALA A 325 -13.02 22.45 -11.47
N LYS A 326 -11.82 22.32 -10.87
CA LYS A 326 -10.57 22.91 -11.39
C LYS A 326 -9.82 21.98 -12.35
N ALA A 327 -10.02 20.66 -12.24
CA ALA A 327 -9.23 19.65 -12.95
C ALA A 327 -9.17 19.86 -14.47
N ALA A 328 -10.33 20.06 -15.12
CA ALA A 328 -10.39 20.24 -16.57
C ALA A 328 -9.70 21.55 -17.04
N GLY A 329 -9.72 22.59 -16.22
CA GLY A 329 -9.05 23.87 -16.51
C GLY A 329 -7.53 23.75 -16.45
N ALA A 330 -7.01 23.04 -15.45
CA ALA A 330 -5.58 22.75 -15.34
C ALA A 330 -5.08 21.93 -16.54
N TYR A 331 -5.83 20.89 -16.92
CA TYR A 331 -5.50 20.07 -18.09
C TYR A 331 -5.51 20.87 -19.39
N GLN A 332 -6.51 21.74 -19.59
CA GLN A 332 -6.58 22.57 -20.78
C GLN A 332 -5.38 23.52 -20.91
N LEU A 333 -4.91 24.11 -19.81
CA LEU A 333 -3.70 24.93 -19.83
C LEU A 333 -2.46 24.13 -20.28
N GLY A 334 -2.36 22.87 -19.84
CA GLY A 334 -1.30 21.96 -20.25
C GLY A 334 -1.33 21.61 -21.74
N ILE A 335 -2.52 21.59 -22.36
CA ILE A 335 -2.69 21.47 -23.81
C ILE A 335 -2.27 22.76 -24.52
N ASP A 336 -2.69 23.91 -23.98
CA ASP A 336 -2.49 25.21 -24.62
C ASP A 336 -1.01 25.63 -24.62
N LYS A 337 -0.24 25.21 -23.61
CA LYS A 337 1.19 25.51 -23.48
C LYS A 337 2.02 24.24 -23.19
N PRO A 338 2.27 23.41 -24.21
CA PRO A 338 2.93 22.11 -24.06
C PRO A 338 4.40 22.24 -23.67
N GLY A 339 4.85 21.50 -22.66
CA GLY A 339 6.26 21.45 -22.27
C GLY A 339 6.48 21.28 -20.78
N VAL A 340 7.75 21.28 -20.36
CA VAL A 340 8.16 21.13 -18.96
C VAL A 340 8.29 22.47 -18.25
N CYS A 341 7.99 22.49 -16.95
CA CYS A 341 8.21 23.63 -16.07
C CYS A 341 9.20 23.28 -14.94
N GLN A 342 10.46 23.66 -15.15
CA GLN A 342 11.53 23.42 -14.18
C GLN A 342 11.47 24.43 -13.03
N THR A 343 12.04 24.03 -11.89
CA THR A 343 12.19 24.89 -10.72
C THR A 343 13.26 25.97 -10.95
N ALA A 344 13.24 27.00 -10.11
CA ALA A 344 14.13 28.14 -10.16
C ALA A 344 15.11 28.16 -8.98
N SER A 345 16.31 28.71 -9.21
CA SER A 345 17.36 28.87 -8.20
C SER A 345 18.08 30.21 -8.34
N VAL A 346 18.63 30.71 -7.23
CA VAL A 346 19.26 32.02 -7.12
C VAL A 346 20.76 31.92 -6.82
N VAL A 347 21.20 31.05 -5.91
CA VAL A 347 22.61 31.05 -5.41
C VAL A 347 23.46 29.90 -5.95
N SER A 348 22.86 28.86 -6.51
CA SER A 348 23.47 27.63 -6.98
C SER A 348 22.77 27.11 -8.25
N PRO A 349 23.43 26.26 -9.06
CA PRO A 349 22.82 25.75 -10.30
C PRO A 349 21.86 24.57 -10.09
N TYR A 350 21.61 24.14 -8.85
CA TYR A 350 20.77 22.98 -8.55
C TYR A 350 19.29 23.35 -8.62
N ILE A 351 18.52 22.54 -9.35
CA ILE A 351 17.07 22.64 -9.55
C ILE A 351 16.54 21.23 -9.79
N TYR A 352 15.22 21.05 -9.73
CA TYR A 352 14.51 19.92 -10.33
C TYR A 352 14.40 20.13 -11.84
N GLU A 353 15.13 19.29 -12.59
CA GLU A 353 15.42 19.41 -14.01
C GLU A 353 14.49 18.59 -14.90
N GLU A 354 13.22 18.45 -14.51
CA GLU A 354 12.20 17.71 -15.25
C GLU A 354 12.27 18.04 -16.76
N ASP A 355 12.37 16.99 -17.59
CA ASP A 355 12.46 17.08 -19.06
C ASP A 355 11.41 16.23 -19.78
N ASN A 356 10.51 15.61 -19.02
CA ASN A 356 9.32 14.91 -19.49
C ASN A 356 8.04 15.61 -18.98
N TRP A 357 6.97 15.50 -19.77
CA TRP A 357 5.65 16.04 -19.41
C TRP A 357 4.50 15.19 -19.94
N VAL A 358 4.80 14.21 -20.80
CA VAL A 358 3.74 13.45 -21.46
C VAL A 358 3.13 12.42 -20.53
N ASP A 359 3.90 11.88 -19.60
CA ASP A 359 3.43 11.09 -18.45
C ASP A 359 2.41 11.86 -17.61
N ASP A 360 2.70 13.12 -17.28
CA ASP A 360 1.78 13.94 -16.48
C ASP A 360 0.46 14.21 -17.20
N MET A 361 0.54 14.53 -18.49
CA MET A 361 -0.64 14.78 -19.31
C MET A 361 -1.41 13.49 -19.65
N GLU A 362 -0.72 12.36 -19.74
CA GLU A 362 -1.34 11.04 -19.85
C GLU A 362 -2.15 10.72 -18.61
N LEU A 363 -1.54 10.86 -17.42
CA LEU A 363 -2.20 10.59 -16.15
C LEU A 363 -3.41 11.51 -15.93
N ALA A 364 -3.24 12.81 -16.18
CA ALA A 364 -4.31 13.79 -16.12
C ALA A 364 -5.49 13.41 -17.02
N ALA A 365 -5.19 13.00 -18.26
CA ALA A 365 -6.20 12.57 -19.21
C ALA A 365 -6.91 11.29 -18.73
N MET A 366 -6.18 10.32 -18.16
CA MET A 366 -6.79 9.11 -17.59
C MET A 366 -7.73 9.42 -16.42
N GLU A 367 -7.33 10.29 -15.48
CA GLU A 367 -8.20 10.63 -14.35
C GLU A 367 -9.41 11.49 -14.75
N LEU A 368 -9.25 12.36 -15.76
CA LEU A 368 -10.39 13.05 -16.37
C LEU A 368 -11.33 12.08 -17.10
N PHE A 369 -10.80 11.06 -17.76
CA PHE A 369 -11.62 10.00 -18.36
C PHE A 369 -12.38 9.21 -17.28
N HIS A 370 -11.71 8.80 -16.20
CA HIS A 370 -12.35 8.09 -15.09
C HIS A 370 -13.47 8.89 -14.43
N SER A 371 -13.30 10.20 -14.28
CA SER A 371 -14.28 11.07 -13.63
C SER A 371 -15.44 11.47 -14.53
N THR A 372 -15.21 11.63 -15.84
CA THR A 372 -16.22 12.18 -16.77
C THR A 372 -16.82 11.14 -17.73
N GLY A 373 -16.12 10.05 -18.02
CA GLY A 373 -16.45 9.10 -19.07
C GLY A 373 -16.28 9.63 -20.51
N ASP A 374 -15.72 10.83 -20.71
CA ASP A 374 -15.55 11.42 -22.03
C ASP A 374 -14.37 10.78 -22.79
N ALA A 375 -14.69 10.07 -23.87
CA ALA A 375 -13.74 9.32 -24.67
C ALA A 375 -12.63 10.18 -25.32
N LYS A 376 -12.79 11.51 -25.38
CA LYS A 376 -11.71 12.41 -25.84
C LYS A 376 -10.48 12.28 -24.95
N TYR A 377 -10.66 12.19 -23.63
CA TYR A 377 -9.56 12.13 -22.68
C TYR A 377 -8.83 10.79 -22.77
N LEU A 378 -9.57 9.68 -22.92
CA LEU A 378 -8.96 8.37 -23.19
C LEU A 378 -8.12 8.39 -24.48
N SER A 379 -8.61 9.04 -25.53
CA SER A 379 -7.87 9.15 -26.80
C SER A 379 -6.59 9.97 -26.64
N GLN A 380 -6.64 11.06 -25.88
CA GLN A 380 -5.47 11.90 -25.57
C GLN A 380 -4.47 11.16 -24.66
N ALA A 381 -4.94 10.42 -23.65
CA ALA A 381 -4.09 9.59 -22.81
C ALA A 381 -3.27 8.60 -23.65
N ILE A 382 -3.93 7.87 -24.56
CA ILE A 382 -3.27 6.92 -25.47
C ILE A 382 -2.24 7.64 -26.38
N GLU A 383 -2.51 8.87 -26.81
CA GLU A 383 -1.58 9.66 -27.61
C GLU A 383 -0.32 10.01 -26.82
N TYR A 384 -0.48 10.55 -25.60
CA TYR A 384 0.65 10.88 -24.73
C TYR A 384 1.47 9.65 -24.36
N ALA A 385 0.80 8.55 -24.01
CA ALA A 385 1.43 7.29 -23.66
C ALA A 385 2.29 6.70 -24.78
N ARG A 386 1.93 6.95 -26.04
CA ARG A 386 2.73 6.52 -27.20
C ARG A 386 3.96 7.38 -27.44
N ARG A 387 4.04 8.58 -26.87
CA ARG A 387 5.20 9.47 -26.96
C ARG A 387 6.30 9.08 -25.96
N GLU A 388 5.92 8.43 -24.86
CA GLU A 388 6.85 7.84 -23.89
C GLU A 388 6.47 6.36 -23.62
N PRO A 389 6.82 5.43 -24.53
CA PRO A 389 6.50 4.01 -24.31
C PRO A 389 7.21 3.40 -23.10
N VAL A 390 8.33 3.97 -22.67
CA VAL A 390 9.09 3.52 -21.50
C VAL A 390 9.72 4.73 -20.83
N THR A 391 9.56 4.84 -19.52
CA THR A 391 10.18 5.90 -18.73
C THR A 391 11.70 5.88 -18.91
N PRO A 392 12.34 6.97 -19.38
CA PRO A 392 13.68 6.88 -19.96
C PRO A 392 14.79 6.40 -19.03
N TRP A 393 14.65 6.60 -17.71
CA TRP A 393 15.65 6.16 -16.74
C TRP A 393 15.76 4.64 -16.64
N MET A 394 14.71 3.89 -16.99
CA MET A 394 14.64 2.43 -16.88
C MET A 394 15.57 1.79 -17.93
N GLY A 395 16.82 1.56 -17.53
CA GLY A 395 17.92 1.12 -18.40
C GLY A 395 18.98 2.19 -18.69
N ALA A 396 18.86 3.41 -18.15
CA ALA A 396 19.88 4.45 -18.25
C ALA A 396 21.02 4.24 -17.22
N ASP A 397 22.21 4.78 -17.50
CA ASP A 397 23.36 4.74 -16.57
C ASP A 397 23.50 6.03 -15.73
N SER A 398 22.76 7.08 -16.09
CA SER A 398 22.84 8.38 -15.44
C SER A 398 21.57 9.18 -15.76
N ALA A 399 21.24 10.13 -14.87
CA ALA A 399 20.23 11.16 -15.11
C ALA A 399 20.63 12.44 -14.35
N ARG A 400 20.08 13.57 -14.77
CA ARG A 400 20.12 14.82 -13.97
C ARG A 400 19.09 14.73 -12.84
N HIS A 401 19.21 15.65 -11.88
CA HIS A 401 18.34 15.69 -10.71
C HIS A 401 16.87 15.87 -11.12
N TYR A 402 16.00 14.90 -10.77
CA TYR A 402 14.58 14.87 -11.16
C TYR A 402 14.30 14.95 -12.67
N GLN A 403 15.26 14.55 -13.52
CA GLN A 403 15.14 14.68 -14.97
C GLN A 403 13.88 14.00 -15.56
N TRP A 404 13.59 12.78 -15.09
CA TRP A 404 12.49 11.94 -15.58
C TRP A 404 11.49 11.62 -14.46
N TYR A 405 11.12 12.66 -13.72
CA TYR A 405 10.11 12.59 -12.67
C TYR A 405 8.70 12.53 -13.28
N PRO A 406 7.70 11.80 -12.70
CA PRO A 406 7.60 11.16 -11.37
C PRO A 406 8.25 9.76 -11.20
N PHE A 407 9.25 9.41 -12.01
CA PHE A 407 9.99 8.13 -12.00
C PHE A 407 9.16 6.88 -12.33
N MET A 408 7.83 6.97 -12.34
CA MET A 408 6.95 5.94 -12.89
C MET A 408 5.72 6.59 -13.53
N ASN A 409 5.44 6.21 -14.77
CA ASN A 409 4.24 6.65 -15.47
C ASN A 409 3.03 5.79 -15.07
N MET A 410 2.19 6.33 -14.17
CA MET A 410 0.96 5.69 -13.69
C MET A 410 -0.15 5.63 -14.75
N GLY A 411 -0.08 6.46 -15.79
CA GLY A 411 -1.00 6.42 -16.93
C GLY A 411 -0.95 5.07 -17.66
N HIS A 412 0.27 4.51 -17.83
CA HIS A 412 0.45 3.21 -18.47
C HIS A 412 -0.29 2.09 -17.74
N TYR A 413 -0.30 2.13 -16.40
CA TYR A 413 -1.05 1.16 -15.59
C TYR A 413 -2.56 1.26 -15.82
N HIS A 414 -3.10 2.48 -15.84
CA HIS A 414 -4.52 2.69 -16.08
C HIS A 414 -4.94 2.27 -17.49
N LEU A 415 -4.14 2.60 -18.51
CA LEU A 415 -4.39 2.14 -19.88
C LEU A 415 -4.23 0.62 -20.02
N ALA A 416 -3.33 0.00 -19.27
CA ALA A 416 -3.24 -1.45 -19.19
C ALA A 416 -4.54 -2.08 -18.63
N LYS A 417 -5.22 -1.39 -17.71
CA LYS A 417 -6.48 -1.84 -17.06
C LYS A 417 -7.77 -1.41 -17.79
N ASP A 418 -7.71 -0.52 -18.79
CA ASP A 418 -8.86 0.06 -19.51
C ASP A 418 -9.91 -0.97 -19.99
N GLY A 419 -9.47 -2.17 -20.37
CA GLY A 419 -10.34 -3.28 -20.77
C GLY A 419 -10.51 -3.42 -22.28
N ASN A 420 -9.99 -2.48 -23.08
CA ASN A 420 -9.77 -2.68 -24.50
C ASN A 420 -8.55 -3.58 -24.73
N SER A 421 -8.76 -4.80 -25.23
CA SER A 421 -7.70 -5.80 -25.35
C SER A 421 -6.46 -5.36 -26.13
N ARG A 422 -6.61 -4.51 -27.15
CA ARG A 422 -5.48 -4.00 -27.94
C ARG A 422 -4.67 -2.96 -27.16
N VAL A 423 -5.36 -2.01 -26.52
CA VAL A 423 -4.77 -0.96 -25.68
C VAL A 423 -4.10 -1.60 -24.47
N SER A 424 -4.83 -2.45 -23.74
CA SER A 424 -4.29 -3.20 -22.60
C SER A 424 -3.02 -3.97 -22.97
N ALA A 425 -3.02 -4.71 -24.08
CA ALA A 425 -1.83 -5.45 -24.51
C ALA A 425 -0.66 -4.53 -24.89
N GLU A 426 -0.91 -3.33 -25.43
CA GLU A 426 0.12 -2.34 -25.73
C GLU A 426 0.80 -1.84 -24.47
N PHE A 427 0.02 -1.40 -23.49
CA PHE A 427 0.57 -0.79 -22.27
C PHE A 427 1.11 -1.81 -21.26
N ILE A 428 0.59 -3.04 -21.26
CA ILE A 428 1.25 -4.18 -20.58
C ILE A 428 2.66 -4.41 -21.14
N ARG A 429 2.85 -4.32 -22.48
CA ARG A 429 4.19 -4.45 -23.07
C ARG A 429 5.11 -3.30 -22.67
N ASN A 430 4.60 -2.07 -22.61
CA ASN A 430 5.36 -0.88 -22.20
C ASN A 430 5.86 -0.99 -20.75
N LEU A 431 4.95 -1.34 -19.81
CA LEU A 431 5.30 -1.61 -18.42
C LEU A 431 6.38 -2.70 -18.32
N ARG A 432 6.20 -3.80 -19.04
CA ARG A 432 7.18 -4.90 -19.09
C ARG A 432 8.53 -4.44 -19.64
N SER A 433 8.55 -3.63 -20.69
CA SER A 433 9.80 -3.17 -21.32
C SER A 433 10.67 -2.34 -20.37
N GLY A 434 10.07 -1.51 -19.52
CA GLY A 434 10.80 -0.81 -18.46
C GLY A 434 11.40 -1.78 -17.44
N ILE A 435 10.59 -2.71 -16.93
CA ILE A 435 11.02 -3.75 -15.97
C ILE A 435 12.16 -4.59 -16.57
N GLN A 436 12.02 -5.02 -17.81
CA GLN A 436 13.00 -5.86 -18.50
C GLN A 436 14.37 -5.17 -18.61
N ARG A 437 14.42 -3.88 -18.98
CA ARG A 437 15.68 -3.14 -19.11
C ARG A 437 16.41 -3.02 -17.77
N THR A 438 15.67 -2.80 -16.69
CA THR A 438 16.23 -2.76 -15.33
C THR A 438 16.66 -4.15 -14.87
N PHE A 439 15.88 -5.19 -15.20
CA PHE A 439 16.21 -6.59 -14.92
C PHE A 439 17.51 -7.02 -15.61
N GLU A 440 17.69 -6.69 -16.88
CA GLU A 440 18.91 -7.00 -17.64
C GLU A 440 20.17 -6.36 -17.03
N LYS A 441 20.03 -5.22 -16.33
CA LYS A 441 21.12 -4.61 -15.54
C LYS A 441 21.31 -5.24 -14.17
N ALA A 442 20.23 -5.70 -13.56
CA ALA A 442 20.25 -6.37 -12.26
C ALA A 442 20.85 -7.78 -12.36
N ASP A 443 20.68 -8.46 -13.49
CA ASP A 443 21.04 -9.86 -13.65
C ASP A 443 22.52 -10.14 -13.39
N GLY A 444 22.78 -11.21 -12.66
CA GLY A 444 24.12 -11.57 -12.18
C GLY A 444 24.70 -10.71 -11.06
N THR A 445 24.08 -9.58 -10.68
CA THR A 445 24.56 -8.76 -9.56
C THR A 445 24.19 -9.38 -8.19
N PRO A 446 25.00 -9.19 -7.14
CA PRO A 446 24.77 -9.83 -5.83
C PRO A 446 23.42 -9.48 -5.19
N PHE A 447 22.99 -8.22 -5.34
CA PHE A 447 21.76 -7.71 -4.76
C PHE A 447 20.60 -7.64 -5.76
N PHE A 448 20.81 -8.07 -7.01
CA PHE A 448 19.81 -7.99 -8.08
C PHE A 448 19.25 -6.55 -8.22
N TYR A 449 20.15 -5.57 -8.14
CA TYR A 449 19.86 -4.15 -8.08
C TYR A 449 20.30 -3.48 -9.39
N GLY A 450 19.34 -3.28 -10.30
CA GLY A 450 19.54 -2.69 -11.63
C GLY A 450 19.26 -1.19 -11.72
N ILE A 451 19.04 -0.53 -10.57
CA ILE A 451 18.68 0.89 -10.49
C ILE A 451 19.96 1.74 -10.62
N PRO A 452 19.96 2.81 -11.45
CA PRO A 452 21.11 3.71 -11.51
C PRO A 452 21.33 4.39 -10.15
N SER A 453 22.55 4.33 -9.62
CA SER A 453 22.92 4.95 -8.35
C SER A 453 23.12 6.45 -8.54
N ILE A 454 22.04 7.19 -8.70
CA ILE A 454 22.02 8.65 -8.76
C ILE A 454 21.30 9.22 -7.52
N TRP A 455 21.32 10.54 -7.35
CA TRP A 455 20.59 11.19 -6.25
C TRP A 455 19.10 10.78 -6.32
N CYS A 456 18.54 10.36 -5.19
CA CYS A 456 17.20 9.77 -5.03
C CYS A 456 17.06 8.34 -5.61
N SER A 457 18.13 7.54 -5.63
CA SER A 457 18.09 6.15 -6.13
C SER A 457 17.10 5.24 -5.38
N ASN A 458 16.79 5.51 -4.12
CA ASN A 458 15.73 4.81 -3.40
C ASN A 458 14.32 5.22 -3.86
N ASN A 459 14.11 6.45 -4.34
CA ASN A 459 12.84 6.86 -4.96
C ASN A 459 12.64 6.08 -6.28
N LEU A 460 13.70 5.96 -7.09
CA LEU A 460 13.71 5.11 -8.30
C LEU A 460 13.48 3.63 -7.98
N THR A 461 14.06 3.14 -6.88
CA THR A 461 13.84 1.77 -6.37
C THR A 461 12.37 1.54 -6.02
N THR A 462 11.75 2.50 -5.34
CA THR A 462 10.33 2.46 -4.96
C THR A 462 9.42 2.50 -6.19
N ALA A 463 9.75 3.33 -7.18
CA ALA A 463 9.05 3.40 -8.46
C ALA A 463 9.11 2.07 -9.23
N MET A 464 10.28 1.45 -9.36
CA MET A 464 10.41 0.14 -10.02
C MET A 464 9.72 -0.97 -9.23
N LEU A 465 9.80 -0.95 -7.90
CA LEU A 465 9.10 -1.90 -7.05
C LEU A 465 7.59 -1.84 -7.29
N THR A 466 7.03 -0.64 -7.32
CA THR A 466 5.61 -0.40 -7.65
C THR A 466 5.26 -0.94 -9.03
N GLN A 467 6.09 -0.65 -10.04
CA GLN A 467 5.87 -1.16 -11.40
C GLN A 467 5.89 -2.69 -11.50
N CYS A 468 6.82 -3.35 -10.79
CA CYS A 468 6.87 -4.81 -10.71
C CYS A 468 5.60 -5.39 -10.08
N ILE A 469 5.17 -4.86 -8.92
CA ILE A 469 3.95 -5.30 -8.23
C ILE A 469 2.74 -5.16 -9.15
N LEU A 470 2.54 -3.98 -9.74
CA LEU A 470 1.40 -3.71 -10.62
C LEU A 470 1.42 -4.60 -11.87
N TYR A 471 2.58 -4.79 -12.50
CA TYR A 471 2.70 -5.67 -13.66
C TYR A 471 2.37 -7.14 -13.31
N ARG A 472 2.90 -7.66 -12.20
CA ARG A 472 2.62 -9.01 -11.72
C ARG A 472 1.14 -9.19 -11.41
N GLN A 473 0.52 -8.25 -10.72
CA GLN A 473 -0.91 -8.30 -10.39
C GLN A 473 -1.80 -8.22 -11.63
N LEU A 474 -1.43 -7.43 -12.65
CA LEU A 474 -2.20 -7.32 -13.90
C LEU A 474 -2.10 -8.57 -14.77
N THR A 475 -0.96 -9.23 -14.79
CA THR A 475 -0.64 -10.27 -15.81
C THR A 475 -0.53 -11.68 -15.25
N GLY A 476 -0.25 -11.83 -13.96
CA GLY A 476 0.18 -13.09 -13.35
C GLY A 476 1.59 -13.54 -13.76
N ASP A 477 2.35 -12.70 -14.47
CA ASP A 477 3.71 -13.01 -14.90
C ASP A 477 4.71 -12.87 -13.73
N GLU A 478 5.26 -14.01 -13.31
CA GLU A 478 6.23 -14.08 -12.21
C GLU A 478 7.69 -13.99 -12.66
N THR A 479 7.97 -13.72 -13.95
CA THR A 479 9.34 -13.66 -14.50
C THR A 479 10.27 -12.73 -13.69
N TYR A 480 9.72 -11.63 -13.16
CA TYR A 480 10.48 -10.61 -12.42
C TYR A 480 10.31 -10.68 -10.90
N LYS A 481 9.67 -11.74 -10.36
CA LYS A 481 9.35 -11.88 -8.93
C LYS A 481 10.59 -11.84 -8.02
N GLU A 482 11.73 -12.34 -8.50
CA GLU A 482 12.98 -12.25 -7.75
C GLU A 482 13.50 -10.82 -7.66
N MET A 483 13.40 -10.02 -8.73
CA MET A 483 13.80 -8.60 -8.73
C MET A 483 12.86 -7.76 -7.89
N GLU A 484 11.56 -8.00 -7.98
CA GLU A 484 10.57 -7.38 -7.09
C GLU A 484 10.93 -7.60 -5.61
N GLY A 485 11.20 -8.86 -5.23
CA GLY A 485 11.64 -9.20 -3.88
C GLY A 485 12.96 -8.53 -3.50
N ALA A 486 13.93 -8.49 -4.42
CA ALA A 486 15.23 -7.87 -4.17
C ALA A 486 15.15 -6.34 -3.99
N LEU A 487 14.31 -5.64 -4.74
CA LEU A 487 14.09 -4.19 -4.59
C LEU A 487 13.42 -3.86 -3.26
N ARG A 488 12.41 -4.66 -2.85
CA ARG A 488 11.83 -4.57 -1.51
C ARG A 488 12.87 -4.81 -0.43
N ASP A 489 13.63 -5.90 -0.56
CA ASP A 489 14.61 -6.29 0.45
C ASP A 489 15.76 -5.30 0.53
N TRP A 490 16.15 -4.66 -0.58
CA TRP A 490 17.13 -3.58 -0.62
C TRP A 490 16.74 -2.42 0.28
N LEU A 491 15.50 -1.94 0.17
CA LEU A 491 14.96 -0.88 1.03
C LEU A 491 14.91 -1.29 2.51
N LEU A 492 14.83 -2.60 2.79
CA LEU A 492 14.64 -3.16 4.13
C LEU A 492 15.90 -3.83 4.72
N GLY A 493 17.08 -3.60 4.13
CA GLY A 493 18.38 -3.99 4.71
C GLY A 493 19.16 -5.05 3.97
N CYS A 494 18.63 -5.65 2.90
CA CYS A 494 19.36 -6.55 2.02
C CYS A 494 20.13 -5.76 0.96
N ASN A 495 21.11 -5.01 1.41
CA ASN A 495 22.02 -4.18 0.61
C ASN A 495 23.46 -4.30 1.18
N PRO A 496 24.49 -3.79 0.49
CA PRO A 496 25.89 -3.95 0.92
C PRO A 496 26.15 -3.54 2.37
N TRP A 497 25.48 -2.48 2.82
CA TRP A 497 25.65 -1.86 4.14
C TRP A 497 24.87 -2.58 5.24
N GLY A 498 23.85 -3.36 4.89
CA GLY A 498 22.96 -3.99 5.87
C GLY A 498 22.06 -2.99 6.58
N VAL A 499 21.63 -1.93 5.88
CA VAL A 499 20.90 -0.79 6.45
C VAL A 499 19.48 -0.76 5.88
N CYS A 500 18.45 -0.79 6.73
CA CYS A 500 17.10 -0.44 6.29
C CYS A 500 17.08 1.04 5.92
N MET A 501 16.70 1.35 4.69
CA MET A 501 16.71 2.71 4.13
C MET A 501 15.57 3.60 4.64
N ILE A 502 14.76 3.09 5.57
CA ILE A 502 13.63 3.77 6.18
C ILE A 502 13.94 3.94 7.66
N VAL A 503 13.95 5.19 8.11
CA VAL A 503 14.33 5.53 9.48
C VAL A 503 13.34 4.94 10.48
N GLU A 504 13.85 4.17 11.45
CA GLU A 504 13.08 3.55 12.54
C GLU A 504 11.96 2.59 12.09
N MET A 505 12.05 2.04 10.88
CA MET A 505 11.07 1.06 10.38
C MET A 505 10.86 -0.08 11.40
N PRO A 506 9.62 -0.40 11.81
CA PRO A 506 9.39 -1.44 12.79
C PRO A 506 9.99 -2.79 12.39
N GLY A 507 10.79 -3.37 13.29
CA GLY A 507 11.51 -4.61 13.05
C GLY A 507 12.93 -4.43 12.51
N ALA A 508 13.29 -3.26 11.95
CA ALA A 508 14.66 -2.99 11.53
C ALA A 508 15.58 -2.79 12.74
N GLU A 509 16.73 -3.46 12.73
CA GLU A 509 17.77 -3.34 13.76
C GLU A 509 18.80 -2.27 13.39
N VAL A 510 19.06 -2.08 12.09
CA VAL A 510 20.01 -1.12 11.55
C VAL A 510 19.30 -0.24 10.52
N TYR A 511 19.27 1.06 10.79
CA TYR A 511 18.65 2.10 9.96
C TYR A 511 19.46 3.41 10.12
N PRO A 512 19.26 4.43 9.26
CA PRO A 512 19.95 5.71 9.39
C PRO A 512 19.70 6.36 10.76
N THR A 513 20.78 6.69 11.46
CA THR A 513 20.76 7.37 12.77
C THR A 513 21.19 8.83 12.68
N GLN A 514 21.79 9.21 11.56
CA GLN A 514 22.28 10.55 11.28
C GLN A 514 21.78 11.05 9.92
N PRO A 515 20.48 10.95 9.59
CA PRO A 515 19.94 11.52 8.36
C PRO A 515 20.28 13.02 8.26
N HIS A 516 20.54 13.50 7.05
CA HIS A 516 20.74 14.93 6.79
C HIS A 516 19.42 15.65 7.04
N SER A 517 19.18 16.08 8.28
CA SER A 517 17.92 16.72 8.69
C SER A 517 18.09 17.75 9.79
N PHE A 518 17.32 18.84 9.73
CA PHE A 518 17.24 19.80 10.84
C PHE A 518 16.69 19.14 12.12
N ILE A 519 15.82 18.13 11.99
CA ILE A 519 15.24 17.40 13.14
C ILE A 519 16.36 16.73 13.95
N VAL A 520 17.30 16.07 13.26
CA VAL A 520 18.43 15.39 13.91
C VAL A 520 19.52 16.38 14.32
N ASN A 521 19.85 17.33 13.44
CA ASN A 521 20.91 18.32 13.70
C ASN A 521 20.61 19.19 14.93
N LEU A 522 19.33 19.51 15.16
CA LEU A 522 18.87 20.32 16.29
C LEU A 522 18.39 19.49 17.49
N HIS A 523 18.55 18.17 17.44
CA HIS A 523 18.18 17.24 18.51
C HIS A 523 16.69 17.24 18.89
N PHE A 524 15.79 17.44 17.91
CA PHE A 524 14.33 17.35 18.12
C PHE A 524 13.81 15.91 18.13
N GLY A 525 14.57 14.96 17.60
CA GLY A 525 14.20 13.56 17.52
C GLY A 525 14.84 12.90 16.31
N ASN A 526 14.09 12.00 15.67
CA ASN A 526 14.49 11.31 14.46
C ASN A 526 13.47 11.54 13.34
N THR A 527 13.88 11.32 12.09
CA THR A 527 13.00 11.43 10.91
C THR A 527 12.19 10.15 10.68
N THR A 528 11.52 9.67 11.74
CA THR A 528 10.79 8.39 11.79
C THR A 528 9.88 8.18 10.58
N GLY A 529 10.07 7.06 9.88
CA GLY A 529 9.33 6.70 8.67
C GLY A 529 9.91 7.27 7.37
N GLY A 530 10.87 8.18 7.43
CA GLY A 530 11.46 8.82 6.26
C GLY A 530 12.35 7.87 5.45
N LEU A 531 12.13 7.81 4.15
CA LEU A 531 12.99 7.13 3.18
C LEU A 531 14.18 8.02 2.82
N VAL A 532 15.41 7.58 3.12
CA VAL A 532 16.61 8.30 2.69
C VAL A 532 16.87 8.13 1.19
N ASP A 533 17.50 9.13 0.57
CA ASP A 533 17.81 9.20 -0.86
C ASP A 533 18.43 7.93 -1.46
N GLY A 534 19.28 7.24 -0.69
CA GLY A 534 19.96 6.03 -1.13
C GLY A 534 21.27 6.29 -1.84
N PRO A 535 21.97 5.24 -2.29
CA PRO A 535 23.33 5.40 -2.75
C PRO A 535 23.45 6.17 -4.06
N VAL A 536 24.56 6.88 -4.19
CA VAL A 536 24.98 7.53 -5.44
C VAL A 536 26.29 6.93 -5.94
N TYR A 537 26.58 7.07 -7.23
CA TYR A 537 27.89 6.72 -7.77
C TYR A 537 28.98 7.52 -7.05
N SER A 538 30.13 6.90 -6.78
CA SER A 538 31.23 7.55 -6.08
C SER A 538 31.75 8.80 -6.81
N THR A 539 31.63 8.83 -8.14
CA THR A 539 31.91 10.00 -8.98
C THR A 539 30.92 11.15 -8.77
N ILE A 540 29.64 10.84 -8.57
CA ILE A 540 28.61 11.84 -8.25
C ILE A 540 28.92 12.43 -6.88
N PHE A 541 29.05 11.59 -5.85
CA PHE A 541 29.37 12.04 -4.48
C PHE A 541 30.59 12.96 -4.46
N SER A 542 31.68 12.57 -5.12
CA SER A 542 32.93 13.34 -5.17
C SER A 542 32.82 14.68 -5.91
N SER A 543 31.78 14.87 -6.72
CA SER A 543 31.55 16.10 -7.50
C SER A 543 30.63 17.11 -6.81
N LEU A 544 29.88 16.67 -5.80
CA LEU A 544 28.91 17.49 -5.10
C LEU A 544 29.58 18.46 -4.12
N LYS A 545 28.99 19.64 -3.94
CA LYS A 545 29.52 20.68 -3.05
C LYS A 545 28.87 20.54 -1.67
N GLY A 546 29.68 20.46 -0.62
CA GLY A 546 29.21 20.46 0.77
C GLY A 546 28.99 19.07 1.36
N VAL A 547 28.96 18.02 0.55
CA VAL A 547 28.95 16.63 1.05
C VAL A 547 30.30 16.23 1.61
N ASN A 548 30.30 15.50 2.73
CA ASN A 548 31.50 14.84 3.27
C ASN A 548 31.13 13.73 4.27
N MET A 549 32.12 12.90 4.60
CA MET A 549 31.96 11.73 5.48
C MET A 549 32.23 12.04 6.97
N GLU A 550 32.39 13.31 7.38
CA GLU A 550 32.74 13.63 8.77
C GLU A 550 31.58 13.37 9.73
N GLY A 551 31.88 12.77 10.89
CA GLY A 551 30.93 12.58 12.00
C GLY A 551 29.94 11.43 11.86
N GLY A 552 29.85 10.80 10.68
CA GLY A 552 28.92 9.71 10.37
C GLY A 552 29.49 8.30 10.39
N ILE A 553 28.65 7.32 10.04
CA ILE A 553 29.06 5.94 9.73
C ILE A 553 29.30 5.85 8.22
N ASN A 554 30.53 5.51 7.82
CA ASN A 554 30.97 5.54 6.42
C ASN A 554 31.05 4.16 5.75
N TYR A 555 30.88 3.08 6.52
CA TYR A 555 30.84 1.69 6.06
C TYR A 555 31.99 1.25 5.15
N LEU A 556 33.20 1.79 5.35
CA LEU A 556 34.35 1.57 4.45
C LEU A 556 34.62 0.09 4.14
N ASP A 557 34.43 -0.80 5.11
CA ASP A 557 34.70 -2.23 5.00
C ASP A 557 33.75 -2.98 4.06
N VAL A 558 32.62 -2.37 3.68
CA VAL A 558 31.56 -2.97 2.87
C VAL A 558 31.07 -2.07 1.72
N GLN A 559 31.80 -0.99 1.41
CA GLN A 559 31.47 -0.13 0.28
C GLN A 559 31.69 -0.88 -1.06
N PRO A 560 30.71 -0.86 -1.97
CA PRO A 560 30.87 -1.42 -3.33
C PRO A 560 31.92 -0.72 -4.20
N GLY A 561 32.34 0.49 -3.83
CA GLY A 561 33.34 1.30 -4.54
C GLY A 561 32.77 2.08 -5.74
N THR A 562 31.94 1.44 -6.57
CA THR A 562 31.25 2.12 -7.68
C THR A 562 30.13 3.04 -7.21
N MET A 563 29.46 2.67 -6.12
CA MET A 563 28.46 3.47 -5.42
C MET A 563 28.79 3.57 -3.94
N VAL A 564 28.29 4.62 -3.30
CA VAL A 564 28.52 4.93 -1.89
C VAL A 564 27.21 5.30 -1.19
N TYR A 565 27.15 4.96 0.09
CA TYR A 565 26.15 5.42 1.05
C TYR A 565 26.84 5.72 2.38
N HIS A 566 26.44 6.80 3.05
CA HIS A 566 26.99 7.19 4.35
C HIS A 566 25.86 7.59 5.29
N ASP A 567 25.84 7.04 6.50
CA ASP A 567 24.91 7.52 7.54
C ASP A 567 25.53 8.74 8.24
N SER A 568 25.36 9.92 7.63
CA SER A 568 25.95 11.18 8.07
C SER A 568 25.03 12.37 7.83
N THR A 569 24.92 13.24 8.83
CA THR A 569 24.20 14.52 8.69
C THR A 569 24.85 15.48 7.70
N ARG A 570 26.03 15.15 7.18
CA ARG A 570 26.78 15.93 6.18
C ARG A 570 26.76 15.30 4.79
N ASP A 571 25.99 14.23 4.59
CA ASP A 571 25.75 13.64 3.29
C ASP A 571 24.27 13.77 2.92
N TYR A 572 23.92 14.92 2.36
CA TYR A 572 22.58 15.14 1.82
C TYR A 572 22.30 14.29 0.58
N SER A 573 23.33 13.79 -0.11
CA SER A 573 23.15 13.12 -1.41
C SER A 573 22.73 11.66 -1.30
N THR A 574 23.04 11.03 -0.15
CA THR A 574 22.68 9.63 0.10
C THR A 574 21.79 9.43 1.31
N ASN A 575 21.74 10.40 2.22
CA ASN A 575 21.17 10.24 3.56
C ASN A 575 20.16 11.33 3.93
N GLU A 576 19.69 12.13 2.98
CA GLU A 576 18.57 13.03 3.19
C GLU A 576 17.24 12.26 3.01
N PRO A 577 16.33 12.28 3.99
CA PRO A 577 14.99 11.75 3.81
C PRO A 577 14.17 12.64 2.87
N THR A 578 13.41 12.04 1.95
CA THR A 578 12.57 12.77 0.98
C THR A 578 11.10 12.47 1.19
N MET A 579 10.25 13.51 1.13
CA MET A 579 8.82 13.33 1.40
C MET A 579 8.11 12.53 0.30
N ASP A 580 8.52 12.73 -0.96
CA ASP A 580 7.87 12.13 -2.13
C ASP A 580 8.26 10.65 -2.29
N GLY A 581 9.53 10.33 -2.02
CA GLY A 581 10.02 8.97 -1.90
C GLY A 581 9.30 8.22 -0.78
N THR A 582 9.12 8.88 0.36
CA THR A 582 8.40 8.31 1.51
C THR A 582 6.92 8.07 1.20
N ALA A 583 6.22 9.04 0.59
CA ALA A 583 4.82 8.89 0.18
C ALA A 583 4.65 7.75 -0.85
N SER A 584 5.64 7.57 -1.74
CA SER A 584 5.65 6.51 -2.75
C SER A 584 5.74 5.10 -2.16
N LEU A 585 6.13 4.94 -0.89
CA LEU A 585 6.14 3.65 -0.20
C LEU A 585 4.75 3.19 0.27
N THR A 586 3.77 4.09 0.33
CA THR A 586 2.41 3.77 0.80
C THR A 586 1.75 2.66 -0.03
N PHE A 587 1.90 2.70 -1.36
CA PHE A 587 1.37 1.65 -2.24
C PHE A 587 2.07 0.29 -2.07
N PRO A 588 3.40 0.14 -2.25
CA PRO A 588 4.04 -1.17 -2.18
C PRO A 588 3.85 -1.82 -0.80
N PHE A 589 3.90 -1.06 0.30
CA PHE A 589 3.65 -1.63 1.63
C PHE A 589 2.21 -2.04 1.85
N SER A 590 1.23 -1.22 1.43
CA SER A 590 -0.18 -1.61 1.54
C SER A 590 -0.49 -2.84 0.67
N ALA A 591 0.16 -2.98 -0.50
CA ALA A 591 0.03 -4.16 -1.35
C ALA A 591 0.55 -5.43 -0.65
N TYR A 592 1.74 -5.37 -0.03
CA TYR A 592 2.28 -6.51 0.73
C TYR A 592 1.47 -6.84 1.98
N GLU A 593 0.94 -5.84 2.67
CA GLU A 593 0.01 -6.06 3.79
C GLU A 593 -1.25 -6.82 3.31
N MET A 594 -1.81 -6.42 2.17
CA MET A 594 -2.98 -7.11 1.59
C MET A 594 -2.68 -8.52 1.09
N GLU A 595 -1.50 -8.76 0.51
CA GLU A 595 -1.04 -10.10 0.15
C GLU A 595 -0.89 -10.99 1.41
N GLY A 596 -0.29 -10.45 2.47
CA GLY A 596 -0.19 -11.12 3.76
C GLY A 596 -1.57 -11.46 4.35
N ALA A 597 -2.51 -10.52 4.33
CA ALA A 597 -3.88 -10.74 4.75
C ALA A 597 -4.59 -11.83 3.93
N ALA A 598 -4.33 -11.93 2.62
CA ALA A 598 -4.88 -12.99 1.79
C ALA A 598 -4.32 -14.37 2.17
N LEU A 599 -3.03 -14.45 2.52
CA LEU A 599 -2.35 -15.68 2.96
C LEU A 599 -2.82 -16.20 4.33
N LYS A 600 -3.37 -15.33 5.20
CA LYS A 600 -4.10 -15.75 6.42
C LYS A 600 -5.34 -16.61 6.08
N GLY A 601 -5.62 -16.86 4.79
CA GLY A 601 -6.64 -17.77 4.29
C GLY A 601 -7.94 -17.05 3.94
N MET A 602 -7.89 -15.73 3.79
CA MET A 602 -8.99 -14.95 3.24
C MET A 602 -8.88 -14.94 1.71
N LYS A 603 -9.66 -15.81 1.04
CA LYS A 603 -9.79 -15.72 -0.41
C LYS A 603 -10.74 -14.58 -0.73
N LYS A 604 -10.24 -13.55 -1.42
CA LYS A 604 -11.02 -12.40 -1.88
C LYS A 604 -11.32 -12.53 -3.37
N ASP A 605 -12.49 -12.08 -3.80
CA ASP A 605 -12.78 -11.85 -5.21
C ASP A 605 -12.10 -10.57 -5.73
N LYS A 606 -12.26 -10.26 -7.02
CA LYS A 606 -11.71 -9.06 -7.67
C LYS A 606 -12.18 -7.72 -7.09
N ASN A 607 -13.26 -7.72 -6.29
CA ASN A 607 -13.77 -6.54 -5.59
C ASN A 607 -13.33 -6.52 -4.11
N GLY A 608 -12.49 -7.47 -3.71
CA GLY A 608 -12.00 -7.62 -2.35
C GLY A 608 -13.00 -8.25 -1.38
N VAL A 609 -14.05 -8.91 -1.87
CA VAL A 609 -15.04 -9.61 -1.03
C VAL A 609 -14.52 -10.99 -0.67
N VAL A 610 -14.48 -11.30 0.63
CA VAL A 610 -14.04 -12.60 1.12
C VAL A 610 -15.07 -13.67 0.77
N ASP A 611 -14.66 -14.80 0.19
CA ASP A 611 -15.52 -15.96 -0.08
C ASP A 611 -15.11 -17.23 0.68
N ARG A 612 -13.91 -17.24 1.28
CA ARG A 612 -13.46 -18.20 2.30
C ARG A 612 -12.62 -17.50 3.35
N VAL A 613 -12.77 -17.90 4.60
CA VAL A 613 -12.07 -17.35 5.78
C VAL A 613 -11.15 -18.41 6.38
N ASN A 614 -9.88 -18.12 6.61
CA ASN A 614 -8.89 -19.09 7.11
C ASN A 614 -8.92 -20.41 6.31
N ALA A 615 -8.87 -20.32 4.97
CA ALA A 615 -8.97 -21.46 4.05
C ALA A 615 -7.94 -22.59 4.25
N ASN A 616 -6.93 -22.38 5.10
CA ASN A 616 -5.94 -23.39 5.49
C ASN A 616 -6.35 -24.18 6.75
N GLU A 617 -7.38 -23.73 7.47
CA GLU A 617 -7.92 -24.41 8.64
C GLU A 617 -9.13 -25.27 8.28
N LYS A 618 -9.24 -26.44 8.92
CA LYS A 618 -10.43 -27.30 8.82
C LYS A 618 -11.57 -26.76 9.69
N LYS A 619 -12.01 -25.56 9.35
CA LYS A 619 -13.00 -24.75 10.06
C LYS A 619 -14.04 -24.21 9.07
N VAL A 620 -15.28 -24.10 9.48
CA VAL A 620 -16.38 -23.52 8.69
C VAL A 620 -17.11 -22.44 9.48
N TYR A 621 -17.77 -21.53 8.76
CA TYR A 621 -18.47 -20.38 9.31
C TYR A 621 -19.93 -20.42 8.89
N LEU A 622 -20.83 -20.56 9.89
CA LEU A 622 -22.27 -20.53 9.66
C LEU A 622 -22.78 -19.09 9.73
N VAL A 623 -23.35 -18.61 8.63
CA VAL A 623 -23.89 -17.24 8.53
C VAL A 623 -25.40 -17.26 8.28
N PHE A 624 -26.10 -16.33 8.91
CA PHE A 624 -27.55 -16.25 8.88
C PHE A 624 -28.02 -14.85 8.49
N THR A 625 -28.61 -14.71 7.30
CA THR A 625 -29.24 -13.47 6.84
C THR A 625 -30.76 -13.53 7.05
N ALA A 626 -31.37 -12.35 7.14
CA ALA A 626 -32.83 -12.21 7.12
C ALA A 626 -33.27 -10.80 6.77
N HIS A 627 -34.38 -10.70 6.05
CA HIS A 627 -35.07 -9.46 5.76
C HIS A 627 -36.49 -9.45 6.35
N TYR A 628 -37.05 -8.25 6.56
CA TYR A 628 -38.42 -8.06 7.02
C TYR A 628 -39.12 -7.07 6.09
N SER A 629 -39.59 -7.59 4.95
CA SER A 629 -40.39 -6.85 3.97
C SER A 629 -41.12 -7.84 3.06
N SER A 630 -41.97 -7.33 2.18
CA SER A 630 -42.45 -8.11 1.03
C SER A 630 -41.46 -8.00 -0.12
N ASP A 631 -41.13 -9.12 -0.77
CA ASP A 631 -40.36 -9.12 -2.01
C ASP A 631 -41.16 -8.53 -3.19
N ASP A 632 -40.52 -8.37 -4.35
CA ASP A 632 -41.16 -7.84 -5.57
C ASP A 632 -42.33 -8.69 -6.09
N LYS A 633 -42.49 -9.91 -5.58
CA LYS A 633 -43.60 -10.83 -5.90
C LYS A 633 -44.68 -10.83 -4.82
N GLY A 634 -44.54 -10.03 -3.76
CA GLY A 634 -45.46 -9.94 -2.64
C GLY A 634 -45.30 -11.04 -1.58
N HIS A 635 -44.22 -11.81 -1.62
CA HIS A 635 -43.92 -12.78 -0.57
C HIS A 635 -43.33 -12.08 0.64
N PHE A 636 -43.98 -12.27 1.80
CA PHE A 636 -43.53 -11.66 3.04
C PHE A 636 -42.38 -12.43 3.69
N GLU A 637 -41.19 -11.84 3.64
CA GLU A 637 -40.00 -12.31 4.34
C GLU A 637 -39.98 -11.81 5.79
N ASN A 638 -39.38 -12.60 6.67
CA ASN A 638 -39.35 -12.31 8.10
C ASN A 638 -38.16 -12.99 8.78
N PHE A 639 -37.86 -12.60 10.02
CA PHE A 639 -36.76 -13.19 10.81
C PHE A 639 -37.25 -14.21 11.85
N ASP A 640 -38.37 -14.91 11.60
CA ASP A 640 -38.96 -15.83 12.58
C ASP A 640 -38.14 -17.12 12.78
N GLY A 641 -37.23 -17.45 11.85
CA GLY A 641 -36.31 -18.59 11.96
C GLY A 641 -35.20 -18.42 13.01
N VAL A 642 -35.00 -17.20 13.53
CA VAL A 642 -33.93 -16.88 14.49
C VAL A 642 -33.98 -17.72 15.77
N VAL A 643 -35.18 -17.96 16.33
CA VAL A 643 -35.32 -18.71 17.60
C VAL A 643 -35.00 -20.19 17.41
N PRO A 644 -35.56 -20.90 16.41
CA PRO A 644 -35.13 -22.25 16.06
C PRO A 644 -33.62 -22.38 15.84
N VAL A 645 -33.01 -21.48 15.06
CA VAL A 645 -31.57 -21.47 14.80
C VAL A 645 -30.78 -21.35 16.10
N LEU A 646 -31.09 -20.36 16.95
CA LEU A 646 -30.41 -20.17 18.24
C LEU A 646 -30.56 -21.37 19.17
N ASN A 647 -31.72 -22.03 19.16
CA ASN A 647 -31.93 -23.25 19.96
C ASN A 647 -31.02 -24.40 19.48
N THR A 648 -30.93 -24.61 18.17
CA THR A 648 -30.06 -25.63 17.58
C THR A 648 -28.59 -25.33 17.86
N LEU A 649 -28.13 -24.10 17.60
CA LEU A 649 -26.75 -23.66 17.86
C LEU A 649 -26.36 -23.87 19.33
N LYS A 650 -27.23 -23.45 20.27
CA LYS A 650 -27.02 -23.66 21.70
C LYS A 650 -26.94 -25.14 22.07
N THR A 651 -27.85 -25.95 21.55
CA THR A 651 -27.89 -27.41 21.81
C THR A 651 -26.64 -28.10 21.26
N LYS A 652 -26.14 -27.67 20.10
CA LYS A 652 -24.95 -28.23 19.48
C LYS A 652 -23.64 -27.65 20.02
N GLY A 653 -23.69 -26.61 20.86
CA GLY A 653 -22.49 -25.92 21.36
C GLY A 653 -21.71 -25.22 20.24
N VAL A 654 -22.40 -24.67 19.25
CA VAL A 654 -21.81 -23.95 18.11
C VAL A 654 -22.22 -22.49 18.15
N LYS A 655 -21.34 -21.59 17.70
CA LYS A 655 -21.67 -20.19 17.47
C LYS A 655 -21.81 -19.93 15.97
N GLY A 656 -22.78 -19.11 15.59
CA GLY A 656 -22.91 -18.56 14.23
C GLY A 656 -22.85 -17.04 14.20
N SER A 657 -22.97 -16.50 12.99
CA SER A 657 -22.88 -15.07 12.70
C SER A 657 -24.15 -14.59 12.01
N PHE A 658 -24.76 -13.52 12.51
CA PHE A 658 -26.07 -13.05 12.08
C PHE A 658 -25.97 -11.69 11.39
N PHE A 659 -26.64 -11.58 10.24
CA PHE A 659 -26.68 -10.38 9.39
C PHE A 659 -28.13 -10.06 9.00
N PRO A 660 -29.01 -9.73 9.97
CA PRO A 660 -30.35 -9.25 9.63
C PRO A 660 -30.29 -7.82 9.06
N THR A 661 -31.30 -7.45 8.27
CA THR A 661 -31.46 -6.06 7.79
C THR A 661 -31.93 -5.12 8.89
N GLY A 662 -31.72 -3.81 8.72
CA GLY A 662 -32.18 -2.77 9.66
C GLY A 662 -33.69 -2.84 9.98
N GLU A 663 -34.52 -3.23 9.01
CA GLU A 663 -35.95 -3.49 9.22
C GLU A 663 -36.25 -4.54 10.29
N CYS A 664 -35.42 -5.59 10.39
CA CYS A 664 -35.57 -6.62 11.42
C CYS A 664 -35.34 -6.04 12.84
N PHE A 665 -34.39 -5.12 13.01
CA PHE A 665 -34.08 -4.50 14.30
C PHE A 665 -35.25 -3.66 14.84
N ARG A 666 -36.03 -3.05 13.94
CA ARG A 666 -37.16 -2.20 14.28
C ARG A 666 -38.39 -2.98 14.75
N GLN A 667 -38.46 -4.27 14.48
CA GLN A 667 -39.61 -5.09 14.88
C GLN A 667 -39.56 -5.44 16.37
N SER A 668 -40.60 -5.05 17.10
CA SER A 668 -40.72 -5.32 18.54
C SER A 668 -40.56 -6.80 18.90
N LYS A 669 -41.03 -7.73 18.05
CA LYS A 669 -40.92 -9.17 18.27
C LYS A 669 -39.49 -9.72 18.18
N TYR A 670 -38.57 -9.05 17.48
CA TYR A 670 -37.18 -9.51 17.32
C TYR A 670 -36.20 -8.92 18.31
N LYS A 671 -36.59 -7.90 19.09
CA LYS A 671 -35.72 -7.29 20.10
C LYS A 671 -35.17 -8.31 21.10
N ALA A 672 -36.00 -9.23 21.61
CA ALA A 672 -35.55 -10.25 22.55
C ALA A 672 -34.63 -11.32 21.91
N PRO A 673 -34.95 -11.88 20.72
CA PRO A 673 -34.01 -12.70 19.97
C PRO A 673 -32.67 -12.03 19.64
N ILE A 674 -32.66 -10.76 19.21
CA ILE A 674 -31.42 -10.02 18.89
C ILE A 674 -30.54 -9.85 20.14
N LYS A 675 -31.13 -9.47 21.28
CA LYS A 675 -30.40 -9.43 22.56
C LYS A 675 -29.85 -10.80 22.96
N ARG A 676 -30.56 -11.87 22.60
CA ARG A 676 -30.09 -13.24 22.83
C ARG A 676 -28.88 -13.59 21.95
N ILE A 677 -28.83 -13.15 20.69
CA ILE A 677 -27.66 -13.31 19.79
C ILE A 677 -26.41 -12.76 20.49
N ILE A 678 -26.46 -11.50 20.93
CA ILE A 678 -25.35 -10.80 21.60
C ILE A 678 -24.97 -11.52 22.90
N ARG A 679 -25.93 -11.79 23.78
CA ARG A 679 -25.72 -12.42 25.09
C ARG A 679 -25.10 -13.81 24.97
N GLU A 680 -25.51 -14.58 23.97
CA GLU A 680 -24.98 -15.93 23.72
C GLU A 680 -23.65 -15.90 22.96
N GLY A 681 -23.07 -14.73 22.70
CA GLY A 681 -21.72 -14.59 22.15
C GLY A 681 -21.61 -14.88 20.67
N HIS A 682 -22.74 -14.87 19.95
CA HIS A 682 -22.75 -14.91 18.49
C HIS A 682 -22.23 -13.58 17.91
N TYR A 683 -21.76 -13.60 16.66
CA TYR A 683 -21.46 -12.38 15.93
C TYR A 683 -22.76 -11.77 15.41
N LEU A 684 -22.90 -10.44 15.51
CA LEU A 684 -24.04 -9.69 15.01
C LEU A 684 -23.54 -8.48 14.25
N SER A 685 -23.89 -8.43 12.98
CA SER A 685 -23.75 -7.26 12.10
C SER A 685 -25.02 -7.17 11.26
N ALA A 686 -24.96 -6.58 10.08
CA ALA A 686 -26.14 -6.40 9.24
C ALA A 686 -25.89 -6.67 7.76
N HIS A 687 -27.00 -6.74 7.04
CA HIS A 687 -27.11 -6.96 5.61
C HIS A 687 -27.79 -5.75 4.95
N SER A 688 -27.33 -4.54 5.29
CA SER A 688 -27.89 -3.21 4.97
C SER A 688 -29.16 -2.83 5.75
N ASP A 689 -29.65 -1.59 5.63
CA ASP A 689 -30.88 -1.14 6.31
C ASP A 689 -32.12 -1.59 5.54
N LYS A 690 -32.25 -1.15 4.27
CA LYS A 690 -33.42 -1.38 3.42
C LYS A 690 -33.30 -2.55 2.46
N HIS A 691 -32.22 -3.33 2.54
CA HIS A 691 -31.96 -4.44 1.61
C HIS A 691 -31.91 -3.94 0.16
N LEU A 692 -31.14 -2.87 -0.09
CA LEU A 692 -31.04 -2.27 -1.42
C LEU A 692 -30.28 -3.20 -2.38
N LEU A 693 -30.80 -3.42 -3.58
CA LEU A 693 -30.02 -4.06 -4.64
C LEU A 693 -28.96 -3.08 -5.15
N LEU A 694 -27.68 -3.32 -4.83
CA LEU A 694 -26.62 -2.34 -5.07
C LEU A 694 -26.24 -2.22 -6.56
N CYS A 695 -26.23 -3.34 -7.27
CA CYS A 695 -25.74 -3.38 -8.64
C CYS A 695 -26.37 -4.52 -9.46
N LYS A 696 -26.31 -4.37 -10.79
CA LYS A 696 -26.57 -5.46 -11.75
C LYS A 696 -25.36 -5.61 -12.66
N GLY A 697 -24.49 -6.56 -12.34
CA GLY A 697 -23.20 -6.70 -13.02
C GLY A 697 -22.29 -5.49 -12.73
N ARG A 698 -21.89 -4.75 -13.76
CA ARG A 698 -21.08 -3.53 -13.60
C ARG A 698 -21.93 -2.28 -13.37
N THR A 699 -23.24 -2.33 -13.59
CA THR A 699 -24.14 -1.17 -13.48
C THR A 699 -24.51 -0.90 -12.02
N ASN A 700 -24.25 0.32 -11.55
CA ASN A 700 -24.69 0.82 -10.25
C ASN A 700 -26.21 1.04 -10.26
N LEU A 701 -26.90 0.58 -9.23
CA LEU A 701 -28.33 0.84 -9.02
C LEU A 701 -28.59 1.80 -7.86
N VAL A 702 -27.54 2.16 -7.12
CA VAL A 702 -27.53 3.10 -6.01
C VAL A 702 -26.52 4.21 -6.26
N THR A 703 -26.76 5.39 -5.70
CA THR A 703 -25.76 6.47 -5.60
C THR A 703 -24.95 6.33 -4.31
N ALA A 704 -23.79 6.99 -4.23
CA ALA A 704 -22.96 6.98 -3.02
C ALA A 704 -23.74 7.48 -1.81
N ASP A 705 -24.41 8.63 -1.92
CA ASP A 705 -25.25 9.19 -0.86
C ASP A 705 -26.37 8.26 -0.40
N SER A 706 -26.99 7.52 -1.32
CA SER A 706 -28.07 6.58 -0.97
C SER A 706 -27.53 5.37 -0.23
N LEU A 707 -26.36 4.86 -0.64
CA LEU A 707 -25.70 3.72 0.00
C LEU A 707 -25.17 4.09 1.38
N VAL A 708 -24.41 5.18 1.49
CA VAL A 708 -23.87 5.67 2.77
C VAL A 708 -25.00 5.90 3.77
N ARG A 709 -26.10 6.53 3.34
CA ARG A 709 -27.26 6.77 4.21
C ARG A 709 -27.94 5.49 4.66
N ASP A 710 -28.09 4.52 3.78
CA ASP A 710 -28.65 3.20 4.12
C ASP A 710 -27.78 2.51 5.18
N ILE A 711 -26.46 2.53 5.02
CA ILE A 711 -25.52 1.95 5.98
C ILE A 711 -25.54 2.69 7.32
N HIS A 712 -25.50 4.01 7.35
CA HIS A 712 -25.58 4.78 8.60
C HIS A 712 -26.89 4.54 9.36
N ASN A 713 -28.02 4.38 8.64
CA ASN A 713 -29.29 4.03 9.27
C ASN A 713 -29.25 2.66 9.93
N MET A 714 -28.54 1.70 9.32
CA MET A 714 -28.33 0.38 9.89
C MET A 714 -27.41 0.43 11.12
N GLU A 715 -26.31 1.18 11.05
CA GLU A 715 -25.36 1.35 12.17
C GLU A 715 -26.05 1.92 13.40
N ALA A 716 -26.90 2.92 13.21
CA ALA A 716 -27.71 3.50 14.29
C ALA A 716 -28.61 2.45 14.97
N GLU A 717 -29.10 1.43 14.25
CA GLU A 717 -29.85 0.34 14.88
C GLU A 717 -28.92 -0.62 15.65
N LEU A 718 -27.75 -0.99 15.13
CA LEU A 718 -26.77 -1.82 15.85
C LEU A 718 -26.32 -1.16 17.17
N GLU A 719 -26.04 0.14 17.13
CA GLU A 719 -25.64 0.95 18.29
C GLU A 719 -26.74 1.01 19.35
N ARG A 720 -28.02 1.09 18.95
CA ARG A 720 -29.17 1.01 19.89
C ARG A 720 -29.25 -0.32 20.64
N PHE A 721 -28.65 -1.38 20.10
CA PHE A 721 -28.52 -2.67 20.77
C PHE A 721 -27.21 -2.80 21.60
N GLY A 722 -26.43 -1.72 21.69
CA GLY A 722 -25.25 -1.61 22.54
C GLY A 722 -23.96 -2.13 21.92
N LEU A 723 -23.91 -2.26 20.59
CA LEU A 723 -22.69 -2.61 19.88
C LEU A 723 -21.92 -1.35 19.49
N LYS A 724 -20.58 -1.47 19.42
CA LYS A 724 -19.68 -0.45 18.86
C LYS A 724 -19.17 -0.90 17.50
N LYS A 725 -18.73 0.07 16.67
CA LYS A 725 -18.28 -0.15 15.28
C LYS A 725 -17.28 -1.30 15.13
N GLU A 726 -16.34 -1.41 16.06
CA GLU A 726 -15.29 -2.45 16.03
C GLU A 726 -15.87 -3.86 16.21
N GLN A 727 -17.07 -3.97 16.77
CA GLN A 727 -17.77 -5.23 17.03
C GLN A 727 -18.63 -5.71 15.85
N PHE A 728 -18.83 -4.88 14.81
CA PHE A 728 -19.64 -5.20 13.64
C PHE A 728 -18.96 -4.84 12.30
N SER A 729 -17.63 -4.95 12.23
CA SER A 729 -16.83 -4.57 11.06
C SER A 729 -17.00 -5.47 9.83
N TRP A 730 -17.54 -6.68 9.96
CA TRP A 730 -17.88 -7.55 8.83
C TRP A 730 -19.31 -7.35 8.34
N MET A 731 -19.51 -7.35 7.02
CA MET A 731 -20.82 -7.20 6.37
C MET A 731 -20.99 -8.19 5.20
N ILE A 732 -22.20 -8.73 5.05
CA ILE A 732 -22.65 -9.38 3.81
C ILE A 732 -23.41 -8.34 2.98
N PRO A 733 -22.96 -7.97 1.77
CA PRO A 733 -23.70 -7.06 0.90
C PRO A 733 -25.12 -7.57 0.63
N PRO A 734 -26.15 -6.71 0.57
CA PRO A 734 -27.52 -7.12 0.26
C PRO A 734 -27.61 -7.87 -1.08
N TYR A 735 -28.45 -8.92 -1.11
CA TYR A 735 -28.54 -9.89 -2.21
C TYR A 735 -27.24 -10.63 -2.52
N GLU A 736 -26.26 -10.58 -1.60
CA GLU A 736 -24.91 -11.14 -1.79
C GLU A 736 -24.22 -10.56 -3.04
N THR A 737 -24.58 -9.34 -3.44
CA THR A 737 -24.06 -8.67 -4.64
C THR A 737 -23.36 -7.35 -4.32
N CYS A 738 -22.20 -7.12 -4.94
CA CYS A 738 -21.56 -5.81 -5.04
C CYS A 738 -20.65 -5.74 -6.28
N ASN A 739 -20.32 -4.51 -6.67
CA ASN A 739 -19.34 -4.20 -7.71
C ASN A 739 -18.27 -3.26 -7.15
N GLU A 740 -17.25 -2.90 -7.94
CA GLU A 740 -16.14 -2.04 -7.51
C GLU A 740 -16.61 -0.74 -6.84
N PHE A 741 -17.63 -0.07 -7.40
CA PHE A 741 -18.20 1.15 -6.83
C PHE A 741 -18.80 0.96 -5.43
N SER A 742 -19.68 -0.02 -5.26
CA SER A 742 -20.33 -0.27 -3.97
C SER A 742 -19.37 -0.85 -2.94
N ALA A 743 -18.46 -1.74 -3.37
CA ALA A 743 -17.43 -2.30 -2.50
C ALA A 743 -16.49 -1.21 -1.97
N TYR A 744 -16.05 -0.29 -2.84
CA TYR A 744 -15.22 0.85 -2.46
C TYR A 744 -15.88 1.70 -1.37
N ILE A 745 -17.17 2.05 -1.54
CA ILE A 745 -17.91 2.83 -0.54
C ILE A 745 -18.03 2.09 0.78
N LEU A 746 -18.44 0.82 0.75
CA LEU A 746 -18.63 0.03 1.98
C LEU A 746 -17.32 -0.15 2.75
N LYS A 747 -16.21 -0.40 2.04
CA LYS A 747 -14.88 -0.47 2.64
C LYS A 747 -14.44 0.88 3.21
N GLY A 748 -14.70 1.97 2.50
CA GLY A 748 -14.45 3.33 2.99
C GLY A 748 -15.21 3.68 4.27
N LEU A 749 -16.37 3.04 4.50
CA LEU A 749 -17.13 3.10 5.76
C LEU A 749 -16.62 2.11 6.83
N GLY A 750 -15.45 1.48 6.63
CA GLY A 750 -14.82 0.58 7.59
C GLY A 750 -15.38 -0.85 7.60
N TYR A 751 -16.02 -1.32 6.52
CA TYR A 751 -16.51 -2.71 6.44
C TYR A 751 -15.56 -3.66 5.70
N LYS A 752 -15.33 -4.83 6.32
CA LYS A 752 -14.81 -6.04 5.67
C LYS A 752 -15.97 -6.78 5.00
N LEU A 753 -15.91 -6.99 3.70
CA LEU A 753 -17.00 -7.62 2.94
C LEU A 753 -16.81 -9.14 2.86
N VAL A 754 -17.89 -9.88 3.06
CA VAL A 754 -17.91 -11.34 2.94
C VAL A 754 -19.16 -11.83 2.21
N ASN A 755 -18.98 -12.84 1.37
CA ASN A 755 -20.06 -13.55 0.68
C ASN A 755 -20.02 -15.05 0.99
N PRO A 756 -21.13 -15.77 0.77
CA PRO A 756 -21.14 -17.23 0.86
C PRO A 756 -20.11 -17.83 -0.12
N THR A 757 -19.48 -18.94 0.27
CA THR A 757 -18.44 -19.57 -0.57
C THR A 757 -19.00 -19.96 -1.93
N SER A 758 -18.33 -19.52 -2.99
CA SER A 758 -18.75 -19.78 -4.36
C SER A 758 -18.93 -21.29 -4.63
N GLY A 759 -20.10 -21.65 -5.16
CA GLY A 759 -20.50 -23.03 -5.45
C GLY A 759 -21.26 -23.75 -4.33
N LEU A 760 -21.29 -23.21 -3.10
CA LEU A 760 -22.30 -23.59 -2.11
C LEU A 760 -23.58 -22.82 -2.39
N VAL A 761 -24.65 -23.55 -2.68
CA VAL A 761 -25.93 -22.94 -3.09
C VAL A 761 -26.99 -22.95 -2.00
N THR A 762 -26.60 -23.16 -0.74
CA THR A 762 -27.53 -23.21 0.40
C THR A 762 -28.32 -21.91 0.58
N GLY A 763 -27.78 -20.78 0.14
CA GLY A 763 -28.48 -19.50 0.10
C GLY A 763 -29.66 -19.44 -0.87
N LEU A 764 -29.89 -20.45 -1.71
CA LEU A 764 -31.12 -20.56 -2.53
C LEU A 764 -32.32 -21.11 -1.73
N ASP A 765 -32.21 -21.20 -0.41
CA ASP A 765 -33.25 -21.65 0.50
C ASP A 765 -34.40 -20.66 0.71
N TRP A 766 -34.36 -19.50 0.04
CA TRP A 766 -35.50 -18.60 -0.09
C TRP A 766 -36.51 -19.13 -1.12
N ALA A 767 -36.11 -19.50 -2.35
CA ALA A 767 -37.05 -19.81 -3.44
C ALA A 767 -38.08 -20.91 -3.07
N ALA A 768 -39.36 -20.77 -3.45
CA ALA A 768 -40.43 -21.73 -3.16
C ALA A 768 -40.71 -22.70 -4.33
N LYS A 769 -41.43 -23.80 -4.06
CA LYS A 769 -41.74 -24.82 -5.08
C LYS A 769 -42.51 -24.20 -6.26
N GLY A 770 -41.95 -24.32 -7.46
CA GLY A 770 -42.50 -23.72 -8.68
C GLY A 770 -41.78 -22.45 -9.12
N GLU A 771 -40.89 -21.90 -8.29
CA GLU A 771 -40.07 -20.75 -8.67
C GLU A 771 -38.75 -21.16 -9.34
N ALA A 772 -38.24 -20.27 -10.20
CA ALA A 772 -36.92 -20.43 -10.79
C ALA A 772 -35.86 -20.44 -9.68
N GLY A 773 -35.01 -21.47 -9.66
CA GLY A 773 -33.98 -21.65 -8.63
C GLY A 773 -34.40 -22.50 -7.43
N TYR A 774 -35.66 -22.94 -7.31
CA TYR A 774 -36.09 -23.82 -6.23
C TYR A 774 -35.24 -25.10 -6.14
N ARG A 775 -34.78 -25.39 -4.93
CA ARG A 775 -34.14 -26.65 -4.52
C ARG A 775 -34.69 -27.04 -3.15
N SER A 776 -35.02 -28.33 -2.96
CA SER A 776 -35.47 -28.83 -1.67
C SER A 776 -34.36 -28.69 -0.63
N ALA A 777 -34.72 -28.61 0.66
CA ALA A 777 -33.73 -28.55 1.73
C ALA A 777 -32.76 -29.74 1.68
N GLU A 778 -33.26 -30.94 1.37
CA GLU A 778 -32.42 -32.13 1.16
C GLU A 778 -31.39 -31.94 0.05
N THR A 779 -31.79 -31.37 -1.10
CA THR A 779 -30.86 -31.10 -2.22
C THR A 779 -29.81 -30.06 -1.83
N LEU A 780 -30.20 -29.04 -1.06
CA LEU A 780 -29.28 -27.99 -0.58
C LEU A 780 -28.31 -28.51 0.47
N VAL A 781 -28.76 -29.37 1.39
CA VAL A 781 -27.90 -30.05 2.37
C VAL A 781 -26.94 -31.00 1.66
N GLN A 782 -27.43 -31.78 0.69
CA GLN A 782 -26.59 -32.67 -0.10
C GLN A 782 -25.51 -31.91 -0.89
N ASN A 783 -25.83 -30.70 -1.40
CA ASN A 783 -24.84 -29.85 -2.05
C ASN A 783 -23.64 -29.50 -1.15
N ILE A 784 -23.83 -29.36 0.17
CA ILE A 784 -22.71 -29.14 1.10
C ILE A 784 -21.74 -30.33 1.05
N TRP A 785 -22.28 -31.55 1.05
CA TRP A 785 -21.50 -32.79 1.06
C TRP A 785 -20.82 -33.03 -0.28
N ASP A 786 -21.55 -32.88 -1.38
CA ASP A 786 -20.99 -33.00 -2.73
C ASP A 786 -19.86 -31.98 -2.97
N PHE A 787 -20.04 -30.77 -2.43
CA PHE A 787 -19.03 -29.72 -2.51
C PHE A 787 -17.80 -30.05 -1.67
N ASP A 788 -17.98 -30.53 -0.44
CA ASP A 788 -16.88 -30.98 0.43
C ASP A 788 -16.06 -32.09 -0.22
N ASP A 789 -16.72 -33.10 -0.78
CA ASP A 789 -16.07 -34.24 -1.43
C ASP A 789 -15.23 -33.80 -2.66
N LYS A 790 -15.64 -32.74 -3.34
CA LYS A 790 -14.98 -32.24 -4.56
C LYS A 790 -13.93 -31.16 -4.30
N PHE A 791 -14.17 -30.27 -3.36
CA PHE A 791 -13.40 -29.02 -3.19
C PHE A 791 -12.91 -28.78 -1.76
N GLY A 792 -13.40 -29.53 -0.77
CA GLY A 792 -13.18 -29.28 0.64
C GLY A 792 -13.86 -28.01 1.16
N LEU A 793 -14.25 -28.03 2.44
CA LEU A 793 -14.92 -26.93 3.14
C LEU A 793 -14.01 -26.10 4.05
N ASN A 794 -12.69 -26.24 3.95
CA ASN A 794 -11.79 -25.40 4.74
C ASN A 794 -12.06 -23.91 4.47
N GLY A 795 -12.40 -23.21 5.55
CA GLY A 795 -12.75 -21.80 5.56
C GLY A 795 -14.10 -21.45 4.92
N ALA A 796 -14.95 -22.42 4.64
CA ALA A 796 -16.20 -22.17 3.92
C ALA A 796 -17.19 -21.34 4.75
N VAL A 797 -17.81 -20.36 4.10
CA VAL A 797 -18.91 -19.53 4.61
C VAL A 797 -20.21 -20.14 4.09
N ILE A 798 -20.96 -20.79 4.98
CA ILE A 798 -22.21 -21.49 4.65
C ILE A 798 -23.38 -20.61 5.07
N LEU A 799 -24.10 -20.09 4.07
CA LEU A 799 -25.27 -19.24 4.27
C LEU A 799 -26.55 -20.06 4.44
N VAL A 800 -27.34 -19.73 5.45
CA VAL A 800 -28.69 -20.25 5.67
C VAL A 800 -29.60 -19.09 6.04
N HIS A 801 -30.72 -18.91 5.35
CA HIS A 801 -31.65 -17.85 5.71
C HIS A 801 -32.39 -18.20 7.00
N ALA A 802 -32.36 -17.29 7.98
CA ALA A 802 -33.11 -17.43 9.24
C ALA A 802 -34.56 -16.96 9.10
N MET A 803 -35.21 -17.32 7.98
CA MET A 803 -36.49 -16.75 7.55
C MET A 803 -37.58 -17.81 7.34
N ASN A 804 -38.84 -17.47 7.63
CA ASN A 804 -39.97 -18.31 7.22
C ASN A 804 -40.45 -17.89 5.83
N TYR A 805 -39.78 -18.36 4.78
CA TYR A 805 -40.18 -18.02 3.43
C TYR A 805 -41.56 -18.62 3.06
N PRO A 806 -42.50 -17.83 2.51
CA PRO A 806 -43.80 -18.33 2.08
C PRO A 806 -43.67 -19.46 1.05
N GLY A 807 -44.45 -20.53 1.19
CA GLY A 807 -44.42 -21.66 0.25
C GLY A 807 -43.38 -22.75 0.55
N ARG A 808 -42.53 -22.60 1.58
CA ARG A 808 -41.73 -23.69 2.15
C ARG A 808 -42.34 -24.25 3.43
N THR A 809 -42.54 -25.57 3.47
CA THR A 809 -42.94 -26.29 4.70
C THR A 809 -41.83 -26.21 5.75
N LYS A 810 -42.12 -26.53 7.00
CA LYS A 810 -41.11 -26.51 8.07
C LYS A 810 -39.95 -27.45 7.76
N GLU A 811 -40.24 -28.61 7.19
CA GLU A 811 -39.29 -29.66 6.81
C GLU A 811 -38.46 -29.26 5.57
N ASP A 812 -38.96 -28.37 4.72
CA ASP A 812 -38.26 -27.89 3.51
C ASP A 812 -37.46 -26.58 3.74
N ARG A 813 -37.25 -26.22 5.00
CA ARG A 813 -36.38 -25.09 5.40
C ARG A 813 -35.01 -25.61 5.79
N VAL A 814 -33.94 -25.08 5.20
CA VAL A 814 -32.57 -25.54 5.45
C VAL A 814 -32.19 -25.39 6.93
N TYR A 815 -32.64 -24.34 7.62
CA TYR A 815 -32.36 -24.19 9.05
C TYR A 815 -32.98 -25.28 9.93
N SER A 816 -34.02 -26.00 9.46
CA SER A 816 -34.59 -27.15 10.19
C SER A 816 -33.63 -28.35 10.19
N HIS A 817 -32.71 -28.41 9.22
CA HIS A 817 -31.66 -29.43 9.09
C HIS A 817 -30.33 -28.98 9.67
N LEU A 818 -30.26 -27.79 10.30
CA LEU A 818 -29.02 -27.23 10.84
C LEU A 818 -28.32 -28.17 11.84
N GLY A 819 -29.09 -28.95 12.61
CA GLY A 819 -28.53 -29.94 13.53
C GLY A 819 -27.78 -31.06 12.81
N GLU A 820 -28.33 -31.54 11.68
CA GLU A 820 -27.72 -32.55 10.82
C GLU A 820 -26.47 -31.99 10.12
N ILE A 821 -26.56 -30.77 9.57
CA ILE A 821 -25.42 -30.09 8.96
C ILE A 821 -24.26 -29.99 9.95
N ILE A 822 -24.53 -29.56 11.19
CA ILE A 822 -23.49 -29.42 12.22
C ILE A 822 -22.86 -30.77 12.56
N ASP A 823 -23.67 -31.82 12.77
CA ASP A 823 -23.15 -33.13 13.11
C ASP A 823 -22.36 -33.76 11.96
N GLY A 824 -22.85 -33.61 10.72
CA GLY A 824 -22.17 -34.10 9.50
C GLY A 824 -20.81 -33.44 9.28
N LEU A 825 -20.73 -32.12 9.46
CA LEU A 825 -19.47 -31.37 9.39
C LEU A 825 -18.47 -31.85 10.46
N ARG A 826 -18.92 -32.07 11.71
CA ARG A 826 -18.07 -32.63 12.77
C ARG A 826 -17.57 -34.03 12.45
N ALA A 827 -18.44 -34.89 11.94
CA ALA A 827 -18.08 -36.25 11.54
C ALA A 827 -17.01 -36.24 10.42
N ARG A 828 -17.05 -35.23 9.55
CA ARG A 828 -16.03 -34.98 8.50
C ARG A 828 -14.78 -34.26 9.01
N GLY A 829 -14.75 -33.90 10.30
CA GLY A 829 -13.58 -33.32 10.98
C GLY A 829 -13.51 -31.79 10.97
N TYR A 830 -14.60 -31.09 10.67
CA TYR A 830 -14.65 -29.63 10.68
C TYR A 830 -14.96 -29.09 12.08
N SER A 831 -14.25 -28.01 12.44
CA SER A 831 -14.58 -27.13 13.57
C SER A 831 -15.41 -25.92 13.10
N PHE A 832 -15.95 -25.14 14.03
CA PHE A 832 -16.79 -23.97 13.72
C PHE A 832 -16.15 -22.69 14.26
N GLY A 833 -16.08 -21.66 13.43
CA GLY A 833 -15.64 -20.32 13.81
C GLY A 833 -16.75 -19.29 13.72
N THR A 834 -16.46 -18.10 14.22
CA THR A 834 -17.33 -16.92 14.06
C THR A 834 -16.55 -15.71 13.57
N PHE A 835 -17.26 -14.76 12.95
CA PHE A 835 -16.68 -13.49 12.54
C PHE A 835 -16.30 -12.58 13.72
N LYS A 836 -16.63 -12.98 14.95
CA LYS A 836 -16.19 -12.31 16.17
C LYS A 836 -14.72 -12.60 16.50
N GLU A 837 -14.17 -13.67 15.95
CA GLU A 837 -12.79 -14.12 16.18
C GLU A 837 -11.80 -13.55 15.15
N LEU A 838 -12.29 -12.76 14.17
CA LEU A 838 -11.57 -12.22 13.00
C LEU A 838 -11.57 -10.69 13.01
#